data_AF-A0AB36X4G1-F1
#
_entry.id   AF-A0AB36X4G1-F1
#
_cell.length_a   1.000
_cell.length_b   1.000
_cell.length_c   1.000
_cell.angle_alpha   90.00
_cell.angle_beta   90.00
_cell.angle_gamma   90.00
#
_symmetry.space_group_name_H-M   'P 1'
#
loop_
_entity.id
_entity.type
_entity.pdbx_description
1 polymer ?
#
loop_
_entity_poly.entity_id
_entity_poly.type
_entity_poly.pdbx_seq_one_letter_code
_entity_poly.pdbx_strand_id
1 'polypeptide(L)'
;MLQALNLSTNKQTTNLSRVEVRDSDKGEILESFILNPDGTPYDLTNKSLVFNENKDGNKFVSDDNVKIVDERIGHITYQLHDQVHSARGTAWFDIIDKSNGSKIDSTTDFYIEVRDSLKCTVYNTTYIADLEKLKQQMETLLKQADGELQAELQKAEQQLDQELQNFRNQYNSLSADFQNQFKAAQNARQQDYTNQKNAINQDWTNNKNQIWGQWNGDKANIDKQAQDTIQAIKDNAKQVLDKDQADWNAKQHSWDDTFSRIVKEWQVKTNSLNNTVKDLTTKFGNIINELTDLMNKKLPDMNAKTDAVQAKVNELRASLGQIDWTSFAKDLELKKWIFNSEPGWVQLKSNMTQWVNSNEMIAAARISYDDVSRMNIYDYTGVVGIERSMLEVSDLTPNTLYRLFFEWENSKQLTKIADNDYKFRVSVYDKNNTDNILAYQDLPVDPVNKELFCLNFDTNNVTDVFIELNTGGLNDGIHFTWKIGNWLLKPVQEHVPIVAIKNNTDLNDIKAPGLYHCYGTSNITNVPGGEDNWFNMVVNSDNWNGSQAFYATNSNQLYIRTWTNSGFKQWRRVINDVDYNNLLTSKADKANTYTRNEIESRLSGKANTSDVNARLPFSGGNMTKGSWITWSGSGANSEKDGHLGGIQWTGASDYIKVFGYNNGADNLDLAIQLGDDNSNHVSFRRANGDEVAAIYLDGRYTGTIDWNHVNGRPDINNANPLVKVINSFDVANVKEGPHQTWPVKQPWLVDQMALHPFADAINALNLNLRTLRIELMNLKRRVDYNSPQGEFNNTTVNINDLRSTGIYRLANCYIQNGPYKTNNTHWIYLQVTVFDENTVYQMLYEGDNMYGRKSSIPTNWGKWHKYLNQEV
;
A
#
# COMPACT_ATOMS: atom_id res chain seq x y z
N MET A 1 -70.64 121.04 -21.42
CA MET A 1 -69.22 121.27 -21.10
C MET A 1 -69.13 122.71 -20.66
N LEU A 2 -68.59 122.94 -19.47
CA LEU A 2 -68.61 124.25 -18.81
C LEU A 2 -67.42 125.10 -19.23
N GLN A 3 -67.44 126.39 -18.89
CA GLN A 3 -66.30 127.28 -19.15
C GLN A 3 -65.07 126.79 -18.38
N ALA A 4 -63.94 126.64 -19.06
CA ALA A 4 -62.69 126.24 -18.44
C ALA A 4 -62.18 127.31 -17.45
N LEU A 5 -61.71 126.88 -16.28
CA LEU A 5 -61.22 127.78 -15.22
C LEU A 5 -59.70 127.71 -15.05
N ASN A 6 -59.06 128.85 -14.82
CA ASN A 6 -57.71 128.91 -14.27
C ASN A 6 -57.82 129.12 -12.76
N LEU A 7 -57.30 128.18 -11.97
CA LEU A 7 -57.42 128.15 -10.51
C LEU A 7 -56.03 128.19 -9.89
N SER A 8 -55.67 129.30 -9.24
CA SER A 8 -54.38 129.43 -8.55
C SER A 8 -54.44 128.81 -7.16
N THR A 9 -53.28 128.48 -6.59
CA THR A 9 -53.10 128.15 -5.16
C THR A 9 -52.88 129.41 -4.29
N ASN A 10 -52.83 130.62 -4.86
CA ASN A 10 -52.70 131.87 -4.12
C ASN A 10 -53.99 132.30 -3.42
N LYS A 11 -54.13 131.94 -2.15
CA LYS A 11 -55.32 132.20 -1.30
C LYS A 11 -55.56 133.69 -0.94
N GLN A 12 -54.84 134.64 -1.55
CA GLN A 12 -55.03 136.08 -1.39
C GLN A 12 -55.75 136.75 -2.59
N THR A 13 -56.17 136.00 -3.60
CA THR A 13 -56.93 136.56 -4.74
C THR A 13 -58.36 136.95 -4.33
N THR A 14 -58.79 138.16 -4.68
CA THR A 14 -60.13 138.68 -4.34
C THR A 14 -61.15 138.55 -5.48
N ASN A 15 -60.70 138.24 -6.70
CA ASN A 15 -61.55 138.01 -7.87
C ASN A 15 -61.68 136.49 -8.08
N LEU A 16 -62.76 135.90 -7.55
CA LEU A 16 -63.02 134.47 -7.68
C LEU A 16 -63.81 134.16 -8.96
N SER A 17 -63.47 133.04 -9.59
CA SER A 17 -64.15 132.54 -10.80
C SER A 17 -65.60 132.12 -10.50
N ARG A 18 -66.45 132.08 -11.53
CA ARG A 18 -67.87 131.69 -11.43
C ARG A 18 -68.24 130.69 -12.54
N VAL A 19 -68.95 129.64 -12.15
CA VAL A 19 -69.54 128.63 -13.03
C VAL A 19 -71.06 128.66 -12.84
N GLU A 20 -71.83 128.59 -13.92
CA GLU A 20 -73.29 128.56 -13.88
C GLU A 20 -73.81 127.21 -14.39
N VAL A 21 -74.66 126.55 -13.61
CA VAL A 21 -75.28 125.25 -13.92
C VAL A 21 -76.80 125.30 -13.68
N ARG A 22 -77.55 124.27 -14.06
CA ARG A 22 -79.02 124.18 -13.85
C ARG A 22 -79.40 122.99 -12.97
N ASP A 23 -80.43 123.10 -12.14
CA ASP A 23 -80.83 122.03 -11.23
C ASP A 23 -81.24 120.71 -11.94
N SER A 24 -81.76 120.81 -13.17
CA SER A 24 -82.10 119.69 -14.06
C SER A 24 -80.91 118.96 -14.67
N ASP A 25 -79.77 119.63 -14.83
CA ASP A 25 -78.68 119.13 -15.65
C ASP A 25 -77.78 118.20 -14.82
N LYS A 26 -77.16 117.21 -15.46
CA LYS A 26 -76.40 116.13 -14.80
C LYS A 26 -75.20 115.72 -15.65
N GLY A 27 -74.11 115.30 -15.00
CA GLY A 27 -72.92 114.80 -15.69
C GLY A 27 -72.15 115.82 -16.53
N GLU A 28 -72.31 117.11 -16.27
CA GLU A 28 -71.53 118.16 -16.93
C GLU A 28 -70.05 118.11 -16.53
N ILE A 29 -69.14 118.38 -17.47
CA ILE A 29 -67.70 118.40 -17.22
C ILE A 29 -67.23 119.85 -17.06
N LEU A 30 -66.58 120.10 -15.92
CA LEU A 30 -65.76 121.27 -15.62
C LEU A 30 -64.31 120.96 -16.00
N GLU A 31 -63.75 121.78 -16.88
CA GLU A 31 -62.33 121.75 -17.24
C GLU A 31 -61.59 122.82 -16.43
N SER A 32 -60.38 122.53 -15.95
CA SER A 32 -59.61 123.50 -15.16
C SER A 32 -58.09 123.32 -15.27
N PHE A 33 -57.36 124.41 -15.10
CA PHE A 33 -55.90 124.46 -15.05
C PHE A 33 -55.45 124.97 -13.69
N ILE A 34 -54.69 124.17 -12.96
CA ILE A 34 -54.17 124.48 -11.63
C ILE A 34 -52.85 125.23 -11.76
N LEU A 35 -52.74 126.38 -11.08
CA LEU A 35 -51.60 127.29 -11.18
C LEU A 35 -50.93 127.52 -9.81
N ASN A 36 -49.61 127.73 -9.83
CA ASN A 36 -48.83 128.22 -8.71
C ASN A 36 -49.23 129.65 -8.32
N PRO A 37 -48.76 130.18 -7.18
CA PRO A 37 -49.09 131.54 -6.75
C PRO A 37 -48.52 132.67 -7.63
N ASP A 38 -47.52 132.36 -8.46
CA ASP A 38 -46.89 133.25 -9.44
C ASP A 38 -47.55 133.16 -10.84
N GLY A 39 -48.54 132.28 -11.02
CA GLY A 39 -49.27 132.08 -12.26
C GLY A 39 -48.65 131.05 -13.22
N THR A 40 -47.53 130.39 -12.88
CA THR A 40 -47.04 129.26 -13.68
C THR A 40 -47.90 128.00 -13.47
N PRO A 41 -47.87 127.00 -14.36
CA PRO A 41 -48.59 125.74 -14.15
C PRO A 41 -48.14 125.00 -12.89
N TYR A 42 -49.09 124.39 -12.17
CA TYR A 42 -48.83 123.59 -10.97
C TYR A 42 -48.64 122.12 -11.35
N ASP A 43 -47.49 121.54 -11.00
CA ASP A 43 -47.17 120.13 -11.31
C ASP A 43 -47.97 119.18 -10.39
N LEU A 44 -48.75 118.29 -10.99
CA LEU A 44 -49.62 117.30 -10.34
C LEU A 44 -49.03 115.88 -10.34
N THR A 45 -47.77 115.67 -10.75
CA THR A 45 -47.13 114.35 -10.73
C THR A 45 -47.17 113.75 -9.32
N ASN A 46 -47.63 112.49 -9.24
CA ASN A 46 -47.92 111.73 -8.01
C ASN A 46 -49.00 112.34 -7.08
N LYS A 47 -49.84 113.25 -7.57
CA LYS A 47 -50.95 113.85 -6.82
C LYS A 47 -52.30 113.33 -7.29
N SER A 48 -53.31 113.39 -6.43
CA SER A 48 -54.73 113.34 -6.77
C SER A 48 -55.39 114.64 -6.34
N LEU A 49 -56.62 114.88 -6.80
CA LEU A 49 -57.41 116.02 -6.38
C LEU A 49 -58.78 115.56 -5.92
N VAL A 50 -59.30 116.25 -4.90
CA VAL A 50 -60.67 116.08 -4.41
C VAL A 50 -61.41 117.37 -4.67
N PHE A 51 -62.48 117.31 -5.45
CA PHE A 51 -63.43 118.41 -5.59
C PHE A 51 -64.19 118.55 -4.27
N ASN A 52 -64.30 119.78 -3.78
CA ASN A 52 -65.07 120.11 -2.59
C ASN A 52 -65.99 121.29 -2.89
N GLU A 53 -67.21 121.25 -2.37
CA GLU A 53 -68.14 122.37 -2.41
C GLU A 53 -68.93 122.47 -1.11
N ASN A 54 -68.89 123.65 -0.50
CA ASN A 54 -69.77 124.02 0.61
C ASN A 54 -70.96 124.83 0.07
N LYS A 55 -72.18 124.32 0.27
CA LYS A 55 -73.41 124.92 -0.26
C LYS A 55 -74.08 125.88 0.71
N ASP A 56 -74.79 126.85 0.13
CA ASP A 56 -75.67 127.78 0.85
C ASP A 56 -76.83 127.00 1.53
N GLY A 57 -76.57 126.45 2.71
CA GLY A 57 -77.51 125.60 3.46
C GLY A 57 -76.89 124.50 4.33
N ASN A 58 -75.61 124.59 4.70
CA ASN A 58 -74.88 123.61 5.52
C ASN A 58 -74.89 122.18 4.93
N LYS A 59 -74.80 122.07 3.60
CA LYS A 59 -74.58 120.80 2.89
C LYS A 59 -73.23 120.86 2.19
N PHE A 60 -72.54 119.72 2.17
CA PHE A 60 -71.19 119.60 1.64
C PHE A 60 -71.14 118.51 0.57
N VAL A 61 -70.45 118.78 -0.54
CA VAL A 61 -70.11 117.80 -1.57
C VAL A 61 -68.60 117.62 -1.54
N SER A 62 -68.14 116.38 -1.53
CA SER A 62 -66.72 116.01 -1.60
C SER A 62 -66.60 114.78 -2.49
N ASP A 63 -65.75 114.85 -3.51
CA ASP A 63 -65.67 113.85 -4.58
C ASP A 63 -64.24 113.76 -5.12
N ASP A 64 -63.65 112.55 -5.09
CA ASP A 64 -62.28 112.28 -5.51
C ASP A 64 -62.16 111.86 -7.00
N ASN A 65 -63.26 111.83 -7.74
CA ASN A 65 -63.32 111.46 -9.16
C ASN A 65 -62.83 112.56 -10.12
N VAL A 66 -61.75 113.26 -9.75
CA VAL A 66 -61.09 114.31 -10.55
C VAL A 66 -60.05 113.66 -11.47
N LYS A 67 -60.19 113.87 -12.78
CA LYS A 67 -59.28 113.30 -13.79
C LYS A 67 -58.21 114.31 -14.17
N ILE A 68 -56.96 114.01 -13.82
CA ILE A 68 -55.80 114.73 -14.35
C ILE A 68 -55.63 114.34 -15.83
N VAL A 69 -55.60 115.34 -16.71
CA VAL A 69 -55.47 115.18 -18.17
C VAL A 69 -54.00 115.35 -18.59
N ASP A 70 -53.32 116.37 -18.05
CA ASP A 70 -51.87 116.52 -18.14
C ASP A 70 -51.34 117.01 -16.78
N GLU A 71 -50.51 116.18 -16.15
CA GLU A 71 -49.98 116.44 -14.81
C GLU A 71 -48.98 117.60 -14.78
N ARG A 72 -48.22 117.85 -15.85
CA ARG A 72 -47.12 118.83 -15.84
C ARG A 72 -47.58 120.27 -16.04
N ILE A 73 -48.76 120.44 -16.63
CA ILE A 73 -49.39 121.76 -16.83
C ILE A 73 -50.61 121.98 -15.92
N GLY A 74 -50.82 121.11 -14.93
CA GLY A 74 -51.92 121.24 -13.97
C GLY A 74 -53.31 121.07 -14.59
N HIS A 75 -53.44 120.41 -15.74
CA HIS A 75 -54.72 120.32 -16.48
C HIS A 75 -55.57 119.17 -15.95
N ILE A 76 -56.80 119.50 -15.53
CA ILE A 76 -57.77 118.56 -14.98
C ILE A 76 -59.13 118.69 -15.68
N THR A 77 -59.90 117.61 -15.62
CA THR A 77 -61.34 117.59 -15.89
C THR A 77 -62.06 116.90 -14.74
N TYR A 78 -63.19 117.46 -14.32
CA TYR A 78 -64.04 116.90 -13.28
C TYR A 78 -65.48 116.88 -13.79
N GLN A 79 -66.13 115.72 -13.70
CA GLN A 79 -67.56 115.61 -13.99
C GLN A 79 -68.32 115.97 -12.71
N LEU A 80 -69.08 117.07 -12.73
CA LEU A 80 -69.79 117.58 -11.56
C LEU A 80 -70.73 116.50 -11.00
N HIS A 81 -70.52 116.12 -9.74
CA HIS A 81 -71.39 115.21 -9.01
C HIS A 81 -72.84 115.72 -8.99
N ASP A 82 -73.82 114.82 -9.11
CA ASP A 82 -75.24 115.16 -9.27
C ASP A 82 -75.82 116.10 -8.19
N GLN A 83 -75.20 116.10 -7.00
CA GLN A 83 -75.58 116.99 -5.90
C GLN A 83 -75.11 118.44 -6.09
N VAL A 84 -74.10 118.72 -6.92
CA VAL A 84 -73.60 120.08 -7.21
C VAL A 84 -74.73 120.96 -7.75
N HIS A 85 -75.64 120.40 -8.54
CA HIS A 85 -76.80 121.10 -9.08
C HIS A 85 -77.95 121.36 -8.08
N SER A 86 -77.82 120.99 -6.79
CA SER A 86 -78.95 121.07 -5.83
C SER A 86 -79.17 122.43 -5.15
N ALA A 87 -78.12 123.27 -5.08
CA ALA A 87 -78.13 124.65 -4.59
C ALA A 87 -76.79 125.30 -4.95
N ARG A 88 -76.72 126.63 -4.97
CA ARG A 88 -75.43 127.34 -5.18
C ARG A 88 -74.46 127.12 -4.01
N GLY A 89 -73.17 127.29 -4.27
CA GLY A 89 -72.12 127.08 -3.28
C GLY A 89 -70.76 127.64 -3.66
N THR A 90 -69.82 127.51 -2.72
CA THR A 90 -68.41 127.87 -2.88
C THR A 90 -67.60 126.58 -2.96
N ALA A 91 -66.84 126.43 -4.05
CA ALA A 91 -66.12 125.22 -4.41
C ALA A 91 -64.61 125.45 -4.55
N TRP A 92 -63.82 124.39 -4.35
CA TRP A 92 -62.37 124.37 -4.52
C TRP A 92 -61.89 122.94 -4.79
N PHE A 93 -60.63 122.80 -5.19
CA PHE A 93 -59.97 121.48 -5.26
C PHE A 93 -58.90 121.37 -4.18
N ASP A 94 -58.95 120.29 -3.41
CA ASP A 94 -57.87 119.89 -2.50
C ASP A 94 -56.86 119.02 -3.25
N ILE A 95 -55.57 119.32 -3.12
CA ILE A 95 -54.49 118.58 -3.75
C ILE A 95 -53.90 117.61 -2.72
N ILE A 96 -53.92 116.32 -3.05
CA ILE A 96 -53.57 115.21 -2.16
C ILE A 96 -52.32 114.48 -2.66
N ASP A 97 -51.43 114.09 -1.76
CA ASP A 97 -50.31 113.19 -2.07
C ASP A 97 -50.79 111.73 -2.14
N LYS A 98 -50.66 111.09 -3.32
CA LYS A 98 -51.11 109.70 -3.53
C LYS A 98 -50.35 108.69 -2.67
N SER A 99 -49.14 109.00 -2.19
CA SER A 99 -48.31 108.05 -1.44
C SER A 99 -48.80 107.81 -0.01
N ASN A 100 -49.52 108.78 0.58
CA ASN A 100 -49.90 108.77 1.99
C ASN A 100 -51.32 109.32 2.26
N GLY A 101 -52.04 109.81 1.24
CA GLY A 101 -53.41 110.31 1.36
C GLY A 101 -53.56 111.67 2.05
N SER A 102 -52.46 112.38 2.33
CA SER A 102 -52.49 113.67 3.02
C SER A 102 -52.76 114.83 2.06
N LYS A 103 -53.59 115.78 2.49
CA LYS A 103 -53.76 117.07 1.81
C LYS A 103 -52.47 117.88 1.91
N ILE A 104 -51.95 118.29 0.76
CA ILE A 104 -50.70 119.06 0.63
C ILE A 104 -50.92 120.49 0.16
N ASP A 105 -51.99 120.77 -0.59
CA ASP A 105 -52.44 122.15 -0.86
C ASP A 105 -53.95 122.20 -1.23
N SER A 106 -54.46 123.37 -1.60
CA SER A 106 -55.77 123.56 -2.22
C SER A 106 -55.75 124.76 -3.18
N THR A 107 -56.64 124.75 -4.17
CA THR A 107 -56.90 125.94 -5.00
C THR A 107 -57.51 127.07 -4.17
N THR A 108 -57.56 128.25 -4.77
CA THR A 108 -58.53 129.30 -4.44
C THR A 108 -59.95 128.80 -4.68
N ASP A 109 -60.88 129.41 -3.96
CA ASP A 109 -62.31 129.17 -4.13
C ASP A 109 -62.82 129.67 -5.49
N PHE A 110 -63.94 129.10 -5.95
CA PHE A 110 -64.76 129.58 -7.06
C PHE A 110 -66.24 129.32 -6.76
N TYR A 111 -67.13 130.12 -7.36
CA TYR A 111 -68.55 130.02 -7.12
C TYR A 111 -69.26 129.13 -8.14
N ILE A 112 -70.15 128.26 -7.67
CA ILE A 112 -71.10 127.53 -8.50
C ILE A 112 -72.49 128.10 -8.25
N GLU A 113 -73.07 128.72 -9.28
CA GLU A 113 -74.42 129.27 -9.25
C GLU A 113 -75.38 128.29 -9.93
N VAL A 114 -76.46 127.90 -9.24
CA VAL A 114 -77.49 127.01 -9.76
C VAL A 114 -78.71 127.83 -10.19
N ARG A 115 -79.18 127.61 -11.42
CA ARG A 115 -80.42 128.21 -11.97
C ARG A 115 -81.56 127.19 -12.03
N ASP A 116 -82.78 127.66 -11.75
CA ASP A 116 -84.02 126.85 -11.78
C ASP A 116 -84.33 126.29 -13.18
N SER A 117 -84.82 125.05 -13.23
CA SER A 117 -85.43 124.41 -14.40
C SER A 117 -86.96 124.38 -14.37
N LEU A 118 -87.56 123.95 -15.48
CA LEU A 118 -89.02 123.86 -15.68
C LEU A 118 -89.61 122.65 -14.93
N LYS A 119 -90.41 122.90 -13.89
CA LYS A 119 -90.90 121.89 -12.92
C LYS A 119 -92.18 121.16 -13.34
N CYS A 120 -92.17 119.82 -13.19
CA CYS A 120 -93.22 118.94 -12.62
C CYS A 120 -92.81 117.44 -12.80
N THR A 121 -93.06 116.48 -11.90
CA THR A 121 -93.73 116.50 -10.58
C THR A 121 -93.05 115.48 -9.62
N VAL A 122 -93.68 115.13 -8.49
CA VAL A 122 -93.10 114.40 -7.33
C VAL A 122 -93.62 112.94 -7.18
N TYR A 123 -92.75 112.02 -6.75
CA TYR A 123 -93.09 110.72 -6.14
C TYR A 123 -92.83 110.75 -4.62
N ASN A 124 -93.55 109.93 -3.83
CA ASN A 124 -93.42 109.83 -2.37
C ASN A 124 -92.79 108.48 -1.95
N THR A 125 -92.06 108.44 -0.82
CA THR A 125 -91.20 107.31 -0.40
C THR A 125 -91.61 106.72 0.95
N THR A 126 -91.49 105.39 1.15
CA THR A 126 -91.53 104.72 2.47
C THR A 126 -90.89 103.32 2.46
N TYR A 127 -89.86 103.13 3.29
CA TYR A 127 -89.33 101.93 3.99
C TYR A 127 -89.21 100.52 3.34
N ILE A 128 -89.88 100.18 2.23
CA ILE A 128 -89.88 98.82 1.66
C ILE A 128 -88.48 98.42 1.15
N ALA A 129 -87.75 99.36 0.54
CA ALA A 129 -86.46 99.08 -0.10
C ALA A 129 -85.36 98.60 0.87
N ASP A 130 -85.35 99.09 2.11
CA ASP A 130 -84.30 98.72 3.07
C ASP A 130 -84.62 97.43 3.84
N LEU A 131 -85.90 97.10 4.03
CA LEU A 131 -86.31 95.78 4.51
C LEU A 131 -86.03 94.68 3.48
N GLU A 132 -86.24 94.96 2.19
CA GLU A 132 -85.92 93.99 1.12
C GLU A 132 -84.41 93.78 0.99
N LYS A 133 -83.58 94.82 1.21
CA LYS A 133 -82.11 94.67 1.33
C LYS A 133 -81.71 93.79 2.50
N LEU A 134 -82.29 94.00 3.70
CA LEU A 134 -81.97 93.18 4.87
C LEU A 134 -82.35 91.71 4.65
N LYS A 135 -83.50 91.46 4.03
CA LYS A 135 -83.93 90.12 3.62
C LYS A 135 -82.94 89.50 2.62
N GLN A 136 -82.53 90.22 1.57
CA GLN A 136 -81.52 89.74 0.62
C GLN A 136 -80.17 89.44 1.28
N GLN A 137 -79.74 90.26 2.25
CA GLN A 137 -78.54 90.00 3.05
C GLN A 137 -78.67 88.72 3.89
N MET A 138 -79.81 88.50 4.56
CA MET A 138 -80.06 87.26 5.31
C MET A 138 -80.11 86.04 4.39
N GLU A 139 -80.77 86.12 3.24
CA GLU A 139 -80.81 85.04 2.23
C GLU A 139 -79.42 84.74 1.66
N THR A 140 -78.56 85.74 1.51
CA THR A 140 -77.17 85.58 1.05
C THR A 140 -76.31 84.91 2.11
N LEU A 141 -76.41 85.34 3.38
CA LEU A 141 -75.71 84.72 4.51
C LEU A 141 -76.14 83.26 4.71
N LEU A 142 -77.43 82.95 4.58
CA LEU A 142 -77.92 81.56 4.66
C LEU A 142 -77.37 80.70 3.51
N LYS A 143 -77.29 81.23 2.29
CA LYS A 143 -76.67 80.52 1.14
C LYS A 143 -75.16 80.34 1.30
N GLN A 144 -74.46 81.30 1.90
CA GLN A 144 -73.04 81.15 2.21
C GLN A 144 -72.82 80.07 3.27
N ALA A 145 -73.57 80.11 4.37
CA ALA A 145 -73.46 79.11 5.44
C ALA A 145 -73.82 77.69 4.96
N ASP A 146 -74.83 77.54 4.11
CA ASP A 146 -75.19 76.24 3.49
C ASP A 146 -74.09 75.76 2.52
N GLY A 147 -73.52 76.67 1.70
CA GLY A 147 -72.40 76.35 0.82
C GLY A 147 -71.11 75.98 1.56
N GLU A 148 -70.81 76.66 2.67
CA GLU A 148 -69.68 76.34 3.55
C GLU A 148 -69.86 74.98 4.23
N LEU A 149 -71.08 74.69 4.73
CA LEU A 149 -71.42 73.40 5.32
C LEU A 149 -71.32 72.25 4.30
N GLN A 150 -71.79 72.47 3.06
CA GLN A 150 -71.65 71.49 1.97
C GLN A 150 -70.17 71.26 1.60
N ALA A 151 -69.34 72.30 1.62
CA ALA A 151 -67.90 72.17 1.35
C ALA A 151 -67.13 71.45 2.48
N GLU A 152 -67.50 71.68 3.75
CA GLU A 152 -67.00 70.90 4.89
C GLU A 152 -67.41 69.43 4.80
N LEU A 153 -68.68 69.13 4.49
CA LEU A 153 -69.16 67.76 4.31
C LEU A 153 -68.43 67.04 3.16
N GLN A 154 -68.24 67.68 2.01
CA GLN A 154 -67.46 67.10 0.91
C GLN A 154 -66.00 66.83 1.29
N LYS A 155 -65.36 67.70 2.09
CA LYS A 155 -64.01 67.43 2.60
C LYS A 155 -63.97 66.23 3.53
N ALA A 156 -64.96 66.10 4.42
CA ALA A 156 -65.05 64.97 5.34
C ALA A 156 -65.29 63.64 4.59
N GLU A 157 -66.17 63.64 3.58
CA GLU A 157 -66.37 62.49 2.69
C GLU A 157 -65.08 62.10 1.94
N GLN A 158 -64.39 63.08 1.34
CA GLN A 158 -63.12 62.85 0.63
C GLN A 158 -62.00 62.32 1.56
N GLN A 159 -61.91 62.82 2.79
CA GLN A 159 -60.96 62.30 3.77
C GLN A 159 -61.30 60.86 4.18
N LEU A 160 -62.57 60.56 4.45
CA LEU A 160 -63.01 59.21 4.81
C LEU A 160 -62.77 58.20 3.68
N ASP A 161 -63.05 58.57 2.42
CA ASP A 161 -62.74 57.75 1.25
C ASP A 161 -61.24 57.53 1.10
N GLN A 162 -60.42 58.56 1.29
CA GLN A 162 -58.96 58.45 1.22
C GLN A 162 -58.39 57.53 2.30
N GLU A 163 -58.90 57.60 3.54
CA GLU A 163 -58.52 56.68 4.62
C GLU A 163 -58.97 55.25 4.35
N LEU A 164 -60.20 55.03 3.87
CA LEU A 164 -60.68 53.71 3.45
C LEU A 164 -59.84 53.13 2.30
N GLN A 165 -59.40 53.96 1.36
CA GLN A 165 -58.55 53.55 0.25
C GLN A 165 -57.13 53.20 0.73
N ASN A 166 -56.57 53.99 1.65
CA ASN A 166 -55.29 53.69 2.31
C ASN A 166 -55.34 52.38 3.10
N PHE A 167 -56.41 52.13 3.85
CA PHE A 167 -56.64 50.87 4.57
C PHE A 167 -56.72 49.67 3.62
N ARG A 168 -57.48 49.79 2.52
CA ARG A 168 -57.54 48.73 1.48
C ARG A 168 -56.16 48.45 0.88
N ASN A 169 -55.36 49.49 0.60
CA ASN A 169 -54.02 49.33 0.06
C ASN A 169 -53.08 48.60 1.04
N GLN A 170 -53.11 48.97 2.33
CA GLN A 170 -52.34 48.28 3.37
C GLN A 170 -52.78 46.81 3.53
N TYR A 171 -54.08 46.54 3.60
CA TYR A 171 -54.61 45.17 3.67
C TYR A 171 -54.20 44.32 2.47
N ASN A 172 -54.32 44.86 1.26
CA ASN A 172 -53.93 44.16 0.04
C ASN A 172 -52.41 43.88 0.00
N SER A 173 -51.59 44.82 0.46
CA SER A 173 -50.13 44.64 0.53
C SER A 173 -49.74 43.56 1.55
N LEU A 174 -50.34 43.58 2.75
CA LEU A 174 -50.11 42.57 3.79
C LEU A 174 -50.59 41.17 3.35
N SER A 175 -51.74 41.09 2.67
CA SER A 175 -52.28 39.85 2.10
C SER A 175 -51.37 39.28 1.02
N ALA A 176 -50.88 40.12 0.11
CA ALA A 176 -49.94 39.72 -0.93
C ALA A 176 -48.59 39.26 -0.36
N ASP A 177 -48.07 39.95 0.66
CA ASP A 177 -46.84 39.55 1.35
C ASP A 177 -47.01 38.20 2.06
N PHE A 178 -48.09 37.99 2.80
CA PHE A 178 -48.39 36.69 3.42
C PHE A 178 -48.49 35.55 2.39
N GLN A 179 -49.15 35.78 1.24
CA GLN A 179 -49.20 34.81 0.16
C GLN A 179 -47.82 34.51 -0.43
N ASN A 180 -46.98 35.53 -0.61
CA ASN A 180 -45.61 35.38 -1.12
C ASN A 180 -44.72 34.62 -0.14
N GLN A 181 -44.77 34.96 1.16
CA GLN A 181 -44.05 34.25 2.22
C GLN A 181 -44.48 32.78 2.31
N PHE A 182 -45.79 32.50 2.28
CA PHE A 182 -46.30 31.13 2.27
C PHE A 182 -45.83 30.33 1.06
N LYS A 183 -45.85 30.94 -0.13
CA LYS A 183 -45.38 30.32 -1.38
C LYS A 183 -43.87 30.08 -1.38
N ALA A 184 -43.08 31.02 -0.85
CA ALA A 184 -41.65 30.86 -0.65
C ALA A 184 -41.34 29.69 0.32
N ALA A 185 -42.07 29.61 1.45
CA ALA A 185 -41.94 28.52 2.42
C ALA A 185 -42.41 27.15 1.87
N GLN A 186 -43.32 27.14 0.90
CA GLN A 186 -43.71 25.92 0.18
C GLN A 186 -42.59 25.49 -0.79
N ASN A 187 -42.06 26.42 -1.60
CA ASN A 187 -40.97 26.17 -2.54
C ASN A 187 -39.69 25.71 -1.81
N ALA A 188 -39.34 26.34 -0.69
CA ALA A 188 -38.19 25.96 0.12
C ALA A 188 -38.29 24.51 0.63
N ARG A 189 -39.47 24.10 1.16
CA ARG A 189 -39.71 22.70 1.56
C ARG A 189 -39.68 21.73 0.39
N GLN A 190 -40.22 22.10 -0.77
CA GLN A 190 -40.18 21.26 -1.97
C GLN A 190 -38.74 21.06 -2.47
N GLN A 191 -37.91 22.11 -2.39
CA GLN A 191 -36.51 22.04 -2.77
C GLN A 191 -35.67 21.26 -1.75
N ASP A 192 -35.89 21.45 -0.45
CA ASP A 192 -35.22 20.67 0.60
C ASP A 192 -35.55 19.16 0.49
N TYR A 193 -36.83 18.81 0.30
CA TYR A 193 -37.23 17.43 -0.01
C TYR A 193 -36.53 16.87 -1.25
N THR A 194 -36.39 17.69 -2.30
CA THR A 194 -35.68 17.29 -3.53
C THR A 194 -34.19 17.08 -3.30
N ASN A 195 -33.55 17.95 -2.51
CA ASN A 195 -32.15 17.84 -2.11
C ASN A 195 -31.91 16.57 -1.29
N GLN A 196 -32.72 16.32 -0.26
CA GLN A 196 -32.65 15.12 0.57
C GLN A 196 -32.85 13.84 -0.25
N LYS A 197 -33.85 13.81 -1.15
CA LYS A 197 -34.07 12.70 -2.08
C LYS A 197 -32.86 12.45 -2.98
N ASN A 198 -32.24 13.51 -3.51
CA ASN A 198 -31.07 13.40 -4.37
C ASN A 198 -29.83 12.90 -3.60
N ALA A 199 -29.60 13.39 -2.38
CA ALA A 199 -28.54 12.91 -1.50
C ALA A 199 -28.71 11.42 -1.19
N ILE A 200 -29.90 10.98 -0.77
CA ILE A 200 -30.22 9.57 -0.50
C ILE A 200 -29.99 8.68 -1.74
N ASN A 201 -30.41 9.14 -2.93
CA ASN A 201 -30.18 8.40 -4.17
C ASN A 201 -28.68 8.31 -4.55
N GLN A 202 -27.91 9.35 -4.24
CA GLN A 202 -26.48 9.37 -4.50
C GLN A 202 -25.71 8.48 -3.52
N ASP A 203 -26.05 8.52 -2.22
CA ASP A 203 -25.50 7.61 -1.21
C ASP A 203 -25.86 6.14 -1.51
N TRP A 204 -27.10 5.86 -1.92
CA TRP A 204 -27.50 4.54 -2.39
C TRP A 204 -26.66 4.06 -3.58
N THR A 205 -26.43 4.92 -4.56
CA THR A 205 -25.61 4.61 -5.75
C THR A 205 -24.14 4.40 -5.37
N ASN A 206 -23.59 5.22 -4.47
CA ASN A 206 -22.23 5.10 -3.97
C ASN A 206 -22.03 3.77 -3.20
N ASN A 207 -22.90 3.47 -2.23
CA ASN A 207 -22.88 2.22 -1.47
C ASN A 207 -23.02 1.00 -2.37
N LYS A 208 -23.97 1.04 -3.33
CA LYS A 208 -24.13 -0.02 -4.34
C LYS A 208 -22.85 -0.24 -5.15
N ASN A 209 -22.22 0.84 -5.63
CA ASN A 209 -20.99 0.76 -6.42
C ASN A 209 -19.80 0.26 -5.59
N GLN A 210 -19.69 0.65 -4.34
CA GLN A 210 -18.67 0.18 -3.41
C GLN A 210 -18.83 -1.31 -3.12
N ILE A 211 -20.04 -1.77 -2.78
CA ILE A 211 -20.35 -3.18 -2.54
C ILE A 211 -20.08 -4.02 -3.79
N TRP A 212 -20.46 -3.55 -4.99
CA TRP A 212 -20.17 -4.27 -6.23
C TRP A 212 -18.68 -4.25 -6.59
N GLY A 213 -17.97 -3.15 -6.35
CA GLY A 213 -16.52 -3.06 -6.55
C GLY A 213 -15.78 -4.06 -5.67
N GLN A 214 -16.15 -4.13 -4.38
CA GLN A 214 -15.61 -5.08 -3.42
C GLN A 214 -15.96 -6.53 -3.80
N TRP A 215 -17.23 -6.83 -4.11
CA TRP A 215 -17.65 -8.17 -4.55
C TRP A 215 -16.92 -8.64 -5.82
N ASN A 216 -16.72 -7.76 -6.81
CA ASN A 216 -15.94 -8.07 -8.00
C ASN A 216 -14.45 -8.33 -7.69
N GLY A 217 -13.87 -7.54 -6.78
CA GLY A 217 -12.50 -7.73 -6.31
C GLY A 217 -12.32 -9.05 -5.54
N ASP A 218 -13.21 -9.34 -4.60
CA ASP A 218 -13.23 -10.58 -3.82
C ASP A 218 -13.43 -11.79 -4.74
N LYS A 219 -14.35 -11.71 -5.70
CA LYS A 219 -14.54 -12.75 -6.73
C LYS A 219 -13.26 -12.97 -7.53
N ALA A 220 -12.61 -11.91 -8.02
CA ALA A 220 -11.37 -12.02 -8.78
C ALA A 220 -10.23 -12.63 -7.95
N ASN A 221 -10.13 -12.28 -6.66
CA ASN A 221 -9.16 -12.86 -5.73
C ASN A 221 -9.43 -14.36 -5.49
N ILE A 222 -10.69 -14.76 -5.31
CA ILE A 222 -11.10 -16.17 -5.15
C ILE A 222 -10.82 -16.96 -6.43
N ASP A 223 -11.21 -16.44 -7.60
CA ASP A 223 -10.92 -17.06 -8.90
C ASP A 223 -9.41 -17.24 -9.11
N LYS A 224 -8.59 -16.24 -8.72
CA LYS A 224 -7.13 -16.30 -8.80
C LYS A 224 -6.54 -17.33 -7.83
N GLN A 225 -6.97 -17.37 -6.57
CA GLN A 225 -6.56 -18.39 -5.60
C GLN A 225 -6.93 -19.81 -6.07
N ALA A 226 -8.11 -19.99 -6.66
CA ALA A 226 -8.53 -21.26 -7.23
C ALA A 226 -7.64 -21.68 -8.41
N GLN A 227 -7.32 -20.76 -9.33
CA GLN A 227 -6.39 -21.02 -10.44
C GLN A 227 -4.98 -21.40 -9.95
N ASP A 228 -4.45 -20.65 -8.98
CA ASP A 228 -3.11 -20.90 -8.42
C ASP A 228 -3.06 -22.25 -7.67
N THR A 229 -4.13 -22.59 -6.95
CA THR A 229 -4.28 -23.91 -6.30
C THR A 229 -4.35 -25.04 -7.32
N ILE A 230 -5.13 -24.88 -8.40
CA ILE A 230 -5.22 -25.85 -9.50
C ILE A 230 -3.86 -26.02 -10.18
N GLN A 231 -3.10 -24.95 -10.36
CA GLN A 231 -1.77 -25.02 -10.97
C GLN A 231 -0.78 -25.73 -10.05
N ALA A 232 -0.74 -25.41 -8.75
CA ALA A 232 0.09 -26.11 -7.79
C ALA A 232 -0.22 -27.62 -7.71
N ILE A 233 -1.50 -28.00 -7.80
CA ILE A 233 -1.91 -29.43 -7.88
C ILE A 233 -1.39 -30.08 -9.16
N LYS A 234 -1.48 -29.41 -10.32
CA LYS A 234 -0.94 -29.92 -11.60
C LYS A 234 0.59 -30.07 -11.55
N ASP A 235 1.29 -29.10 -10.98
CA ASP A 235 2.75 -29.11 -10.89
C ASP A 235 3.23 -30.22 -9.96
N ASN A 236 2.58 -30.41 -8.82
CA ASN A 236 2.83 -31.54 -7.91
C ASN A 236 2.55 -32.90 -8.58
N ALA A 237 1.40 -33.03 -9.28
CA ALA A 237 1.07 -34.25 -10.01
C ALA A 237 2.08 -34.54 -11.13
N LYS A 238 2.57 -33.50 -11.82
CA LYS A 238 3.64 -33.62 -12.81
C LYS A 238 4.96 -34.07 -12.17
N GLN A 239 5.36 -33.51 -11.02
CA GLN A 239 6.58 -33.95 -10.33
C GLN A 239 6.53 -35.43 -9.92
N VAL A 240 5.36 -35.90 -9.46
CA VAL A 240 5.16 -37.33 -9.14
C VAL A 240 5.26 -38.18 -10.41
N LEU A 241 4.59 -37.80 -11.50
CA LEU A 241 4.66 -38.51 -12.79
C LEU A 241 6.08 -38.55 -13.37
N ASP A 242 6.81 -37.42 -13.35
CA ASP A 242 8.19 -37.33 -13.82
C ASP A 242 9.12 -38.21 -12.97
N LYS A 243 8.89 -38.26 -11.65
CA LYS A 243 9.64 -39.15 -10.74
C LYS A 243 9.31 -40.63 -10.98
N ASP A 244 8.04 -41.00 -11.10
CA ASP A 244 7.62 -42.37 -11.36
C ASP A 244 8.17 -42.86 -12.71
N GLN A 245 8.21 -41.99 -13.73
CA GLN A 245 8.83 -42.29 -15.01
C GLN A 245 10.35 -42.47 -14.90
N ALA A 246 11.04 -41.64 -14.10
CA ALA A 246 12.47 -41.78 -13.87
C ALA A 246 12.80 -43.08 -13.09
N ASP A 247 12.03 -43.40 -12.04
CA ASP A 247 12.17 -44.63 -11.26
C ASP A 247 11.83 -45.88 -12.12
N TRP A 248 10.88 -45.78 -13.04
CA TRP A 248 10.56 -46.85 -14.00
C TRP A 248 11.68 -47.04 -15.03
N ASN A 249 12.21 -45.95 -15.62
CA ASN A 249 13.36 -46.01 -16.54
C ASN A 249 14.59 -46.63 -15.86
N ALA A 250 14.85 -46.29 -14.59
CA ALA A 250 15.96 -46.85 -13.82
C ALA A 250 15.77 -48.36 -13.55
N LYS A 251 14.54 -48.80 -13.23
CA LYS A 251 14.20 -50.23 -13.12
C LYS A 251 14.38 -50.96 -14.44
N GLN A 252 13.93 -50.37 -15.55
CA GLN A 252 14.12 -50.95 -16.88
C GLN A 252 15.62 -51.14 -17.19
N HIS A 253 16.45 -50.11 -17.02
CA HIS A 253 17.90 -50.23 -17.21
C HIS A 253 18.52 -51.31 -16.31
N SER A 254 18.13 -51.39 -15.04
CA SER A 254 18.61 -52.44 -14.13
C SER A 254 18.19 -53.85 -14.57
N TRP A 255 17.00 -54.02 -15.16
CA TRP A 255 16.55 -55.27 -15.75
C TRP A 255 17.29 -55.60 -17.05
N ASP A 256 17.50 -54.62 -17.93
CA ASP A 256 18.23 -54.77 -19.19
C ASP A 256 19.70 -55.16 -18.95
N ASP A 257 20.37 -54.55 -17.96
CA ASP A 257 21.72 -54.93 -17.51
C ASP A 257 21.75 -56.35 -16.91
N THR A 258 20.75 -56.69 -16.09
CA THR A 258 20.63 -58.03 -15.49
C THR A 258 20.41 -59.10 -16.56
N PHE A 259 19.52 -58.84 -17.52
CA PHE A 259 19.26 -59.72 -18.65
C PHE A 259 20.50 -59.86 -19.54
N SER A 260 21.16 -58.75 -19.86
CA SER A 260 22.41 -58.74 -20.63
C SER A 260 23.52 -59.55 -19.96
N ARG A 261 23.63 -59.49 -18.63
CA ARG A 261 24.56 -60.32 -17.85
C ARG A 261 24.19 -61.80 -17.90
N ILE A 262 22.91 -62.14 -17.69
CA ILE A 262 22.42 -63.52 -17.80
C ILE A 262 22.70 -64.11 -19.20
N VAL A 263 22.45 -63.34 -20.27
CA VAL A 263 22.74 -63.74 -21.65
C VAL A 263 24.24 -63.99 -21.86
N LYS A 264 25.12 -63.10 -21.36
CA LYS A 264 26.58 -63.31 -21.43
C LYS A 264 27.03 -64.55 -20.65
N GLU A 265 26.51 -64.76 -19.44
CA GLU A 265 26.80 -65.96 -18.64
C GLU A 265 26.34 -67.25 -19.35
N TRP A 266 25.15 -67.23 -19.97
CA TRP A 266 24.65 -68.33 -20.79
C TRP A 266 25.50 -68.58 -22.03
N GLN A 267 25.98 -67.53 -22.70
CA GLN A 267 26.86 -67.64 -23.86
C GLN A 267 28.21 -68.25 -23.47
N VAL A 268 28.80 -67.84 -22.34
CA VAL A 268 30.04 -68.44 -21.81
C VAL A 268 29.82 -69.92 -21.45
N LYS A 269 28.73 -70.26 -20.76
CA LYS A 269 28.39 -71.66 -20.44
C LYS A 269 28.16 -72.51 -21.68
N THR A 270 27.47 -71.98 -22.69
CA THR A 270 27.22 -72.64 -23.98
C THR A 270 28.53 -72.87 -24.73
N ASN A 271 29.42 -71.88 -24.77
CA ASN A 271 30.74 -72.01 -25.40
C ASN A 271 31.61 -73.05 -24.67
N SER A 272 31.59 -73.06 -23.33
CA SER A 272 32.29 -74.06 -22.53
C SER A 272 31.75 -75.48 -22.81
N LEU A 273 30.42 -75.65 -22.87
CA LEU A 273 29.80 -76.93 -23.19
C LEU A 273 30.16 -77.40 -24.61
N ASN A 274 30.10 -76.50 -25.60
CA ASN A 274 30.48 -76.79 -26.98
C ASN A 274 31.95 -77.21 -27.09
N ASN A 275 32.85 -76.55 -26.36
CA ASN A 275 34.27 -76.94 -26.29
C ASN A 275 34.45 -78.33 -25.66
N THR A 276 33.73 -78.63 -24.57
CA THR A 276 33.73 -79.97 -23.95
C THR A 276 33.19 -81.05 -24.90
N VAL A 277 32.08 -80.79 -25.60
CA VAL A 277 31.52 -81.70 -26.61
C VAL A 277 32.50 -81.93 -27.77
N LYS A 278 33.18 -80.87 -28.23
CA LYS A 278 34.21 -80.96 -29.28
C LYS A 278 35.40 -81.79 -28.82
N ASP A 279 35.92 -81.58 -27.61
CA ASP A 279 37.00 -82.37 -27.02
C ASP A 279 36.61 -83.85 -26.87
N LEU A 280 35.40 -84.14 -26.36
CA LEU A 280 34.87 -85.49 -26.28
C LEU A 280 34.73 -86.14 -27.67
N THR A 281 34.26 -85.39 -28.67
CA THR A 281 34.16 -85.88 -30.06
C THR A 281 35.54 -86.19 -30.64
N THR A 282 36.55 -85.34 -30.38
CA THR A 282 37.94 -85.61 -30.77
C THR A 282 38.50 -86.85 -30.07
N LYS A 283 38.28 -87.00 -28.76
CA LYS A 283 38.71 -88.17 -27.98
C LYS A 283 38.05 -89.46 -28.46
N PHE A 284 36.73 -89.45 -28.71
CA PHE A 284 36.04 -90.60 -29.29
C PHE A 284 36.53 -90.91 -30.71
N GLY A 285 36.80 -89.88 -31.54
CA GLY A 285 37.43 -90.06 -32.85
C GLY A 285 38.79 -90.76 -32.77
N ASN A 286 39.64 -90.35 -31.82
CA ASN A 286 40.93 -90.99 -31.58
C ASN A 286 40.77 -92.44 -31.11
N ILE A 287 39.86 -92.72 -30.16
CA ILE A 287 39.56 -94.08 -29.69
C ILE A 287 39.04 -94.97 -30.84
N ILE A 288 38.17 -94.44 -31.71
CA ILE A 288 37.68 -95.16 -32.90
C ILE A 288 38.84 -95.46 -33.87
N ASN A 289 39.75 -94.51 -34.09
CA ASN A 289 40.92 -94.71 -34.93
C ASN A 289 41.89 -95.74 -34.35
N GLU A 290 42.14 -95.70 -33.04
CA GLU A 290 42.97 -96.68 -32.32
C GLU A 290 42.35 -98.08 -32.33
N LEU A 291 41.03 -98.20 -32.14
CA LEU A 291 40.29 -99.45 -32.27
C LEU A 291 40.34 -99.97 -33.72
N THR A 292 40.26 -99.08 -34.71
CA THR A 292 40.36 -99.43 -36.14
C THR A 292 41.76 -99.93 -36.49
N ASP A 293 42.82 -99.28 -36.01
CA ASP A 293 44.22 -99.75 -36.18
C ASP A 293 44.47 -101.07 -35.42
N LEU A 294 43.88 -101.23 -34.23
CA LEU A 294 43.92 -102.48 -33.48
C LEU A 294 43.27 -103.62 -34.27
N MET A 295 42.05 -103.43 -34.77
CA MET A 295 41.27 -104.44 -35.50
C MET A 295 41.82 -104.76 -36.88
N ASN A 296 42.23 -103.75 -37.65
CA ASN A 296 42.57 -103.92 -39.08
C ASN A 296 44.08 -104.09 -39.33
N LYS A 297 44.94 -103.77 -38.36
CA LYS A 297 46.40 -103.83 -38.53
C LYS A 297 47.07 -104.66 -37.44
N LYS A 298 46.92 -104.31 -36.17
CA LYS A 298 47.67 -104.97 -35.07
C LYS A 298 47.21 -106.40 -34.80
N LEU A 299 45.90 -106.67 -34.71
CA LEU A 299 45.38 -108.03 -34.55
C LEU A 299 45.70 -108.94 -35.75
N PRO A 300 45.52 -108.50 -37.02
CA PRO A 300 45.97 -109.26 -38.18
C PRO A 300 47.47 -109.50 -38.24
N ASP A 301 48.31 -108.53 -37.88
CA ASP A 301 49.77 -108.69 -37.78
C ASP A 301 50.16 -109.66 -36.65
N MET A 302 49.47 -109.62 -35.50
CA MET A 302 49.61 -110.61 -34.43
C MET A 302 49.19 -112.02 -34.88
N ASN A 303 48.10 -112.17 -35.63
CA ASN A 303 47.66 -113.45 -36.18
C ASN A 303 48.70 -113.97 -37.20
N ALA A 304 49.14 -113.14 -38.15
CA ALA A 304 50.17 -113.50 -39.12
C ALA A 304 51.51 -113.89 -38.45
N LYS A 305 51.89 -113.21 -37.36
CA LYS A 305 53.04 -113.59 -36.53
C LYS A 305 52.80 -114.87 -35.74
N THR A 306 51.58 -115.13 -35.28
CA THR A 306 51.20 -116.37 -34.59
C THR A 306 51.22 -117.56 -35.56
N ASP A 307 50.71 -117.38 -36.79
CA ASP A 307 50.79 -118.36 -37.86
C ASP A 307 52.25 -118.62 -38.28
N ALA A 308 53.07 -117.57 -38.38
CA ALA A 308 54.51 -117.70 -38.63
C ALA A 308 55.24 -118.41 -37.48
N VAL A 309 54.87 -118.16 -36.22
CA VAL A 309 55.38 -118.89 -35.05
C VAL A 309 54.89 -120.34 -35.08
N GLN A 310 53.64 -120.63 -35.45
CA GLN A 310 53.12 -121.99 -35.56
C GLN A 310 53.81 -122.77 -36.70
N ALA A 311 54.11 -122.11 -37.82
CA ALA A 311 54.94 -122.65 -38.89
C ALA A 311 56.37 -122.93 -38.39
N LYS A 312 56.99 -121.97 -37.67
CA LYS A 312 58.31 -122.15 -37.03
C LYS A 312 58.31 -123.25 -35.97
N VAL A 313 57.23 -123.45 -35.22
CA VAL A 313 57.07 -124.54 -34.25
C VAL A 313 56.92 -125.90 -34.96
N ASN A 314 56.30 -125.93 -36.13
CA ASN A 314 56.23 -127.14 -36.95
C ASN A 314 57.59 -127.48 -37.59
N GLU A 315 58.31 -126.48 -38.12
CA GLU A 315 59.71 -126.62 -38.55
C GLU A 315 60.60 -127.08 -37.39
N LEU A 316 60.47 -126.45 -36.22
CA LEU A 316 61.24 -126.78 -35.02
C LEU A 316 60.90 -128.20 -34.53
N ARG A 317 59.65 -128.66 -34.55
CA ARG A 317 59.31 -130.06 -34.26
C ARG A 317 59.99 -131.04 -35.21
N ALA A 318 60.08 -130.71 -36.49
CA ALA A 318 60.82 -131.52 -37.46
C ALA A 318 62.34 -131.49 -37.21
N SER A 319 62.89 -130.35 -36.77
CA SER A 319 64.32 -130.19 -36.44
C SER A 319 64.72 -130.85 -35.12
N LEU A 320 63.90 -130.75 -34.07
CA LEU A 320 64.15 -131.31 -32.74
C LEU A 320 64.14 -132.85 -32.74
N GLY A 321 63.51 -133.48 -33.74
CA GLY A 321 63.59 -134.92 -33.96
C GLY A 321 64.94 -135.40 -34.53
N GLN A 322 65.88 -134.50 -34.81
CA GLN A 322 67.15 -134.80 -35.51
C GLN A 322 68.42 -134.36 -34.76
N ILE A 323 68.33 -133.87 -33.51
CA ILE A 323 69.46 -133.20 -32.83
C ILE A 323 69.83 -133.84 -31.47
N ASP A 324 71.14 -134.01 -31.26
CA ASP A 324 71.82 -134.42 -30.03
C ASP A 324 72.00 -133.21 -29.08
N TRP A 325 71.75 -133.41 -27.78
CA TRP A 325 71.58 -132.35 -26.78
C TRP A 325 72.83 -132.06 -25.93
N THR A 326 74.00 -132.58 -26.31
CA THR A 326 75.22 -132.48 -25.50
C THR A 326 75.94 -131.13 -25.51
N SER A 327 75.46 -130.12 -26.25
CA SER A 327 76.05 -128.77 -26.21
C SER A 327 75.10 -127.63 -26.60
N PHE A 328 74.47 -126.94 -25.63
CA PHE A 328 74.30 -125.46 -25.67
C PHE A 328 73.83 -124.86 -24.32
N ALA A 329 74.79 -124.64 -23.41
CA ALA A 329 74.61 -123.65 -22.36
C ALA A 329 75.14 -122.30 -22.87
N LYS A 330 74.24 -121.40 -23.31
CA LYS A 330 74.42 -119.94 -23.50
C LYS A 330 73.20 -119.37 -24.25
N ASP A 331 72.27 -118.74 -23.53
CA ASP A 331 71.79 -117.37 -23.79
C ASP A 331 70.74 -116.97 -22.73
N LEU A 332 71.10 -116.09 -21.79
CA LEU A 332 70.24 -115.60 -20.72
C LEU A 332 70.40 -114.08 -20.52
N GLU A 333 70.61 -113.33 -21.61
CA GLU A 333 71.06 -111.93 -21.59
C GLU A 333 70.10 -110.95 -22.31
N LEU A 334 68.81 -111.30 -22.44
CA LEU A 334 67.83 -110.51 -23.23
C LEU A 334 66.62 -109.97 -22.43
N LYS A 335 66.78 -109.68 -21.14
CA LYS A 335 65.73 -109.10 -20.26
C LYS A 335 66.11 -107.80 -19.51
N LYS A 336 67.09 -107.02 -20.00
CA LYS A 336 67.56 -105.79 -19.33
C LYS A 336 67.59 -104.50 -20.19
N TRP A 337 66.75 -104.38 -21.22
CA TRP A 337 66.89 -103.32 -22.24
C TRP A 337 65.64 -102.48 -22.56
N ILE A 338 64.91 -102.00 -21.55
CA ILE A 338 63.71 -101.12 -21.74
C ILE A 338 63.66 -99.93 -20.75
N PHE A 339 64.78 -99.22 -20.54
CA PHE A 339 64.78 -97.96 -19.76
C PHE A 339 65.69 -96.83 -20.33
N ASN A 340 66.35 -97.03 -21.47
CA ASN A 340 67.33 -96.08 -22.03
C ASN A 340 66.89 -95.41 -23.36
N SER A 341 65.59 -95.31 -23.65
CA SER A 341 65.09 -94.85 -24.97
C SER A 341 64.35 -93.49 -24.98
N GLU A 342 64.32 -92.75 -23.88
CA GLU A 342 63.93 -91.33 -23.90
C GLU A 342 65.14 -90.44 -24.21
N PRO A 343 65.05 -89.50 -25.17
CA PRO A 343 66.11 -88.51 -25.38
C PRO A 343 66.35 -87.63 -24.13
N GLY A 344 67.62 -87.28 -23.90
CA GLY A 344 68.03 -86.31 -22.87
C GLY A 344 68.42 -86.88 -21.49
N TRP A 345 68.35 -88.20 -21.29
CA TRP A 345 68.96 -88.85 -20.12
C TRP A 345 70.44 -89.16 -20.36
N VAL A 346 71.31 -88.71 -19.46
CA VAL A 346 72.74 -89.05 -19.42
C VAL A 346 72.95 -90.12 -18.36
N GLN A 347 73.39 -91.32 -18.78
CA GLN A 347 73.86 -92.34 -17.84
C GLN A 347 75.28 -91.98 -17.38
N LEU A 348 75.45 -91.76 -16.09
CA LEU A 348 76.77 -91.55 -15.49
C LEU A 348 77.44 -92.92 -15.27
N LYS A 349 78.66 -93.08 -15.77
CA LYS A 349 79.49 -94.28 -15.50
C LYS A 349 80.11 -94.12 -14.11
N SER A 350 79.68 -94.92 -13.14
CA SER A 350 80.14 -94.78 -11.76
C SER A 350 80.94 -95.99 -11.26
N ASN A 351 82.26 -95.87 -11.21
CA ASN A 351 83.05 -96.48 -10.15
C ASN A 351 83.22 -95.43 -9.05
N MET A 352 82.32 -95.44 -8.04
CA MET A 352 82.40 -94.55 -6.88
C MET A 352 83.59 -94.98 -5.98
N THR A 353 84.78 -94.64 -6.45
CA THR A 353 86.09 -95.11 -5.96
C THR A 353 87.05 -93.96 -5.71
N GLN A 354 86.58 -92.72 -5.89
CA GLN A 354 87.27 -91.51 -5.45
C GLN A 354 86.88 -91.22 -4.01
N TRP A 355 87.87 -91.14 -3.13
CA TRP A 355 87.71 -90.98 -1.68
C TRP A 355 88.43 -89.74 -1.20
N VAL A 356 87.82 -89.06 -0.23
CA VAL A 356 88.41 -87.87 0.40
C VAL A 356 88.46 -88.09 1.92
N ASN A 357 89.68 -88.00 2.48
CA ASN A 357 90.04 -87.92 3.91
C ASN A 357 90.30 -89.18 4.76
N SER A 358 90.35 -90.43 4.27
CA SER A 358 91.03 -91.50 5.02
C SER A 358 91.60 -92.66 4.19
N ASN A 359 92.86 -93.03 4.47
CA ASN A 359 93.50 -94.22 3.89
C ASN A 359 92.98 -95.53 4.52
N GLU A 360 92.40 -95.44 5.71
CA GLU A 360 91.90 -96.57 6.50
C GLU A 360 90.61 -97.15 5.88
N MET A 361 89.74 -96.31 5.31
CA MET A 361 88.59 -96.72 4.51
C MET A 361 88.96 -97.62 3.33
N ILE A 362 90.03 -97.26 2.62
CA ILE A 362 90.48 -97.98 1.42
C ILE A 362 90.98 -99.39 1.79
N ALA A 363 91.42 -99.61 3.03
CA ALA A 363 91.76 -100.92 3.57
C ALA A 363 90.55 -101.68 4.14
N ALA A 364 89.55 -100.98 4.69
CA ALA A 364 88.39 -101.56 5.35
C ALA A 364 87.19 -101.83 4.41
N ALA A 365 87.17 -101.26 3.21
CA ALA A 365 86.14 -101.46 2.19
C ALA A 365 86.60 -102.37 1.05
N ARG A 366 85.80 -103.38 0.73
CA ARG A 366 85.86 -104.09 -0.56
C ARG A 366 84.75 -103.59 -1.44
N ILE A 367 85.12 -102.96 -2.55
CA ILE A 367 84.19 -102.38 -3.51
C ILE A 367 84.29 -103.17 -4.81
N SER A 368 83.16 -103.63 -5.33
CA SER A 368 83.06 -104.22 -6.66
C SER A 368 81.95 -103.54 -7.44
N TYR A 369 82.20 -103.25 -8.72
CA TYR A 369 81.15 -102.77 -9.60
C TYR A 369 80.53 -103.96 -10.33
N ASP A 370 79.21 -104.08 -10.28
CA ASP A 370 78.45 -105.06 -11.06
C ASP A 370 77.98 -104.41 -12.36
N ASP A 371 78.67 -104.71 -13.47
CA ASP A 371 78.33 -104.23 -14.81
C ASP A 371 76.89 -104.57 -15.24
N VAL A 372 76.31 -105.65 -14.70
CA VAL A 372 74.99 -106.16 -15.08
C VAL A 372 73.87 -105.44 -14.32
N SER A 373 74.10 -104.98 -13.08
CA SER A 373 73.15 -104.12 -12.34
C SER A 373 73.47 -102.63 -12.40
N ARG A 374 74.69 -102.26 -12.85
CA ARG A 374 75.27 -100.91 -12.85
C ARG A 374 75.39 -100.29 -11.45
N MET A 375 75.59 -101.13 -10.43
CA MET A 375 75.71 -100.69 -9.04
C MET A 375 77.11 -100.99 -8.48
N ASN A 376 77.63 -100.06 -7.67
CA ASN A 376 78.77 -100.30 -6.81
C ASN A 376 78.26 -101.08 -5.59
N ILE A 377 78.79 -102.28 -5.40
CA ILE A 377 78.61 -103.11 -4.21
C ILE A 377 79.71 -102.73 -3.24
N TYR A 378 79.33 -102.30 -2.05
CA TYR A 378 80.22 -101.99 -0.94
C TYR A 378 80.08 -103.08 0.10
N ASP A 379 81.19 -103.72 0.45
CA ASP A 379 81.30 -104.67 1.56
C ASP A 379 82.36 -104.12 2.52
N TYR A 380 81.92 -103.49 3.60
CA TYR A 380 82.74 -102.55 4.37
C TYR A 380 82.56 -102.71 5.87
N THR A 381 83.66 -102.51 6.60
CA THR A 381 83.71 -102.50 8.06
C THR A 381 83.97 -101.09 8.56
N GLY A 382 83.04 -100.53 9.33
CA GLY A 382 83.10 -99.21 9.93
C GLY A 382 84.45 -98.90 10.58
N VAL A 383 84.93 -97.66 10.43
CA VAL A 383 86.05 -97.08 11.19
C VAL A 383 85.59 -95.80 11.89
N VAL A 384 86.40 -95.21 12.77
CA VAL A 384 86.00 -93.98 13.49
C VAL A 384 86.12 -92.75 12.58
N GLY A 385 85.02 -92.22 12.06
CA GLY A 385 85.04 -90.95 11.31
C GLY A 385 83.76 -90.53 10.60
N ILE A 386 83.92 -89.65 9.61
CA ILE A 386 82.94 -89.36 8.55
C ILE A 386 83.61 -89.77 7.25
N GLU A 387 83.00 -90.67 6.48
CA GLU A 387 83.63 -91.18 5.26
C GLU A 387 82.78 -90.87 4.02
N ARG A 388 83.45 -90.68 2.88
CA ARG A 388 82.87 -90.00 1.70
C ARG A 388 83.36 -90.63 0.41
N SER A 389 82.44 -91.23 -0.34
CA SER A 389 82.69 -91.72 -1.70
C SER A 389 82.09 -90.78 -2.72
N MET A 390 82.84 -90.44 -3.78
CA MET A 390 82.48 -89.35 -4.69
C MET A 390 82.46 -89.79 -6.16
N LEU A 391 81.58 -89.15 -6.92
CA LEU A 391 81.47 -89.22 -8.37
C LEU A 391 81.49 -87.80 -8.95
N GLU A 392 82.48 -87.49 -9.77
CA GLU A 392 82.54 -86.22 -10.50
C GLU A 392 81.56 -86.22 -11.69
N VAL A 393 80.87 -85.09 -11.88
CA VAL A 393 80.06 -84.82 -13.07
C VAL A 393 80.41 -83.42 -13.58
N SER A 394 80.98 -83.37 -14.79
CA SER A 394 81.47 -82.16 -15.45
C SER A 394 80.54 -81.71 -16.58
N ASP A 395 80.83 -80.55 -17.16
CA ASP A 395 80.15 -80.00 -18.36
C ASP A 395 78.63 -79.80 -18.21
N LEU A 396 78.14 -79.52 -16.99
CA LEU A 396 76.74 -79.17 -16.75
C LEU A 396 76.43 -77.75 -17.23
N THR A 397 75.22 -77.57 -17.78
CA THR A 397 74.75 -76.26 -18.22
C THR A 397 74.53 -75.33 -17.02
N PRO A 398 75.13 -74.12 -16.98
CA PRO A 398 74.90 -73.12 -15.94
C PRO A 398 73.42 -72.71 -15.80
N ASN A 399 72.96 -72.51 -14.56
CA ASN A 399 71.59 -72.09 -14.20
C ASN A 399 70.51 -72.99 -14.82
N THR A 400 70.73 -74.30 -14.76
CA THR A 400 69.83 -75.33 -15.27
C THR A 400 69.45 -76.24 -14.12
N LEU A 401 68.15 -76.44 -13.93
CA LEU A 401 67.62 -77.44 -13.00
C LEU A 401 67.89 -78.84 -13.57
N TYR A 402 68.66 -79.65 -12.85
CA TYR A 402 68.89 -81.06 -13.16
C TYR A 402 68.14 -81.98 -12.22
N ARG A 403 67.76 -83.15 -12.73
CA ARG A 403 67.20 -84.27 -11.99
C ARG A 403 68.13 -85.47 -12.05
N LEU A 404 68.58 -85.91 -10.88
CA LEU A 404 69.41 -87.09 -10.65
C LEU A 404 68.54 -88.24 -10.13
N PHE A 405 68.61 -89.39 -10.79
CA PHE A 405 68.06 -90.66 -10.32
C PHE A 405 69.19 -91.62 -9.98
N PHE A 406 68.97 -92.46 -8.96
CA PHE A 406 69.88 -93.53 -8.56
C PHE A 406 69.13 -94.60 -7.77
N GLU A 407 69.71 -95.79 -7.72
CA GLU A 407 69.17 -96.94 -7.01
C GLU A 407 69.99 -97.23 -5.75
N TRP A 408 69.31 -97.57 -4.65
CA TRP A 408 69.88 -97.95 -3.35
C TRP A 408 69.37 -99.33 -2.93
N GLU A 409 70.27 -100.19 -2.47
CA GLU A 409 69.94 -101.50 -1.92
C GLU A 409 70.72 -101.69 -0.62
N ASN A 410 70.04 -102.07 0.47
CA ASN A 410 70.67 -102.38 1.74
C ASN A 410 70.24 -103.76 2.21
N SER A 411 71.20 -104.65 2.46
CA SER A 411 70.92 -106.07 2.73
C SER A 411 70.76 -106.42 4.22
N LYS A 412 71.12 -105.51 5.13
CA LYS A 412 71.13 -105.75 6.59
C LYS A 412 70.67 -104.53 7.38
N GLN A 413 70.02 -104.77 8.51
CA GLN A 413 69.53 -103.70 9.38
C GLN A 413 70.67 -103.13 10.22
N LEU A 414 70.89 -101.83 10.17
CA LEU A 414 71.81 -101.16 11.10
C LEU A 414 71.18 -101.06 12.49
N THR A 415 71.81 -101.70 13.48
CA THR A 415 71.33 -101.65 14.87
C THR A 415 71.80 -100.36 15.53
N LYS A 416 70.87 -99.54 16.03
CA LYS A 416 71.20 -98.27 16.69
C LYS A 416 71.99 -98.51 17.98
N ILE A 417 73.24 -98.05 18.01
CA ILE A 417 74.01 -97.85 19.24
C ILE A 417 73.78 -96.40 19.69
N ALA A 418 73.71 -96.17 21.00
CA ALA A 418 73.31 -94.88 21.56
C ALA A 418 74.25 -93.72 21.19
N ASP A 419 73.68 -92.51 21.15
CA ASP A 419 74.33 -91.19 21.11
C ASP A 419 75.10 -90.75 19.84
N ASN A 420 75.01 -91.48 18.71
CA ASN A 420 75.41 -90.96 17.39
C ASN A 420 74.24 -90.92 16.37
N ASP A 421 74.18 -89.85 15.58
CA ASP A 421 73.15 -89.58 14.56
C ASP A 421 73.63 -90.07 13.18
N TYR A 422 73.76 -91.38 13.02
CA TYR A 422 74.30 -91.99 11.80
C TYR A 422 73.34 -91.89 10.61
N LYS A 423 73.84 -91.42 9.47
CA LYS A 423 73.04 -91.18 8.26
C LYS A 423 73.82 -91.54 7.00
N PHE A 424 73.18 -92.33 6.13
CA PHE A 424 73.55 -92.38 4.71
C PHE A 424 72.92 -91.19 4.01
N ARG A 425 73.73 -90.38 3.32
CA ARG A 425 73.24 -89.22 2.57
C ARG A 425 73.91 -89.15 1.21
N VAL A 426 73.11 -88.98 0.16
CA VAL A 426 73.61 -88.53 -1.14
C VAL A 426 73.53 -87.01 -1.19
N SER A 427 74.64 -86.35 -1.44
CA SER A 427 74.72 -84.88 -1.59
C SER A 427 75.27 -84.51 -2.97
N VAL A 428 74.81 -83.40 -3.51
CA VAL A 428 75.38 -82.77 -4.71
C VAL A 428 75.95 -81.42 -4.30
N TYR A 429 77.22 -81.16 -4.60
CA TYR A 429 77.89 -79.88 -4.29
C TYR A 429 78.85 -79.45 -5.40
N ASP A 430 79.19 -78.16 -5.40
CA ASP A 430 80.17 -77.56 -6.31
C ASP A 430 81.55 -78.20 -6.14
N LYS A 431 82.13 -78.69 -7.24
CA LYS A 431 83.47 -79.29 -7.27
C LYS A 431 84.54 -78.37 -6.68
N ASN A 432 84.37 -77.05 -6.86
CA ASN A 432 85.34 -76.03 -6.50
C ASN A 432 85.07 -75.40 -5.13
N ASN A 433 83.93 -75.70 -4.49
CA ASN A 433 83.58 -75.22 -3.16
C ASN A 433 82.70 -76.25 -2.41
N THR A 434 83.33 -77.06 -1.57
CA THR A 434 82.67 -78.14 -0.82
C THR A 434 81.62 -77.68 0.20
N ASP A 435 81.59 -76.38 0.55
CA ASP A 435 80.55 -75.81 1.43
C ASP A 435 79.25 -75.47 0.65
N ASN A 436 79.31 -75.42 -0.68
CA ASN A 436 78.18 -75.08 -1.56
C ASN A 436 77.38 -76.34 -1.95
N ILE A 437 76.55 -76.83 -1.02
CA ILE A 437 75.63 -77.96 -1.25
C ILE A 437 74.43 -77.49 -2.08
N LEU A 438 74.30 -78.03 -3.30
CA LEU A 438 73.22 -77.73 -4.25
C LEU A 438 71.95 -78.51 -3.93
N ALA A 439 72.07 -79.76 -3.45
CA ALA A 439 70.96 -80.56 -2.91
C ALA A 439 71.46 -81.76 -2.09
N TYR A 440 70.59 -82.38 -1.28
CA TYR A 440 70.88 -83.65 -0.61
C TYR A 440 69.63 -84.53 -0.40
N GLN A 441 69.84 -85.83 -0.21
CA GLN A 441 68.82 -86.83 0.10
C GLN A 441 69.36 -87.81 1.15
N ASP A 442 68.68 -87.94 2.29
CA ASP A 442 68.95 -88.99 3.28
C ASP A 442 68.35 -90.34 2.81
N LEU A 443 69.06 -91.45 3.05
CA LEU A 443 68.69 -92.80 2.60
C LEU A 443 68.23 -93.72 3.75
N PRO A 444 67.38 -94.74 3.49
CA PRO A 444 66.96 -95.71 4.50
C PRO A 444 68.13 -96.55 5.06
N VAL A 445 68.15 -96.68 6.39
CA VAL A 445 69.12 -97.50 7.16
C VAL A 445 68.63 -98.92 7.45
N ASP A 446 67.33 -99.19 7.23
CA ASP A 446 66.73 -100.52 7.31
C ASP A 446 66.98 -101.33 6.02
N PRO A 447 66.77 -102.67 6.02
CA PRO A 447 66.97 -103.48 4.83
C PRO A 447 65.96 -103.13 3.73
N VAL A 448 66.45 -102.82 2.54
CA VAL A 448 65.64 -102.55 1.34
C VAL A 448 66.17 -103.33 0.14
N ASN A 449 65.30 -104.16 -0.44
CA ASN A 449 65.66 -105.13 -1.49
C ASN A 449 66.07 -104.52 -2.84
N LYS A 450 65.83 -103.21 -3.03
CA LYS A 450 66.34 -102.27 -4.05
C LYS A 450 65.26 -101.20 -4.31
N GLU A 451 65.58 -99.93 -4.09
CA GLU A 451 64.66 -98.78 -4.17
C GLU A 451 65.26 -97.66 -5.04
N LEU A 452 64.40 -96.91 -5.74
CA LEU A 452 64.78 -95.85 -6.68
C LEU A 452 64.56 -94.46 -6.06
N PHE A 453 65.62 -93.66 -6.01
CA PHE A 453 65.63 -92.30 -5.46
C PHE A 453 65.76 -91.25 -6.55
N CYS A 454 65.25 -90.05 -6.26
CA CYS A 454 65.23 -88.89 -7.16
C CYS A 454 65.61 -87.63 -6.38
N LEU A 455 66.60 -86.88 -6.88
CA LEU A 455 67.08 -85.63 -6.31
C LEU A 455 67.09 -84.56 -7.41
N ASN A 456 66.59 -83.35 -7.13
CA ASN A 456 66.66 -82.23 -8.07
C ASN A 456 67.61 -81.16 -7.51
N PHE A 457 68.43 -80.54 -8.36
CA PHE A 457 69.35 -79.46 -7.99
C PHE A 457 69.48 -78.45 -9.14
N ASP A 458 69.54 -77.16 -8.82
CA ASP A 458 69.93 -76.14 -9.81
C ASP A 458 71.44 -75.96 -9.78
N THR A 459 72.07 -75.85 -10.95
CA THR A 459 73.51 -75.61 -11.05
C THR A 459 73.94 -74.25 -10.54
N ASN A 460 73.09 -73.21 -10.51
CA ASN A 460 73.43 -71.90 -9.92
C ASN A 460 74.79 -71.31 -10.42
N ASN A 461 75.06 -71.40 -11.73
CA ASN A 461 76.33 -71.11 -12.42
C ASN A 461 77.50 -72.13 -12.26
N VAL A 462 77.32 -73.23 -11.52
CA VAL A 462 78.31 -74.31 -11.40
C VAL A 462 78.29 -75.20 -12.65
N THR A 463 79.44 -75.46 -13.26
CA THR A 463 79.59 -76.40 -14.40
C THR A 463 79.95 -77.81 -13.97
N ASP A 464 80.60 -77.96 -12.82
CA ASP A 464 81.19 -79.21 -12.36
C ASP A 464 80.79 -79.49 -10.91
N VAL A 465 80.19 -80.64 -10.66
CA VAL A 465 79.67 -81.03 -9.34
C VAL A 465 80.25 -82.37 -8.90
N PHE A 466 80.31 -82.59 -7.60
CA PHE A 466 80.45 -83.93 -7.03
C PHE A 466 79.11 -84.44 -6.53
N ILE A 467 78.83 -85.71 -6.83
CA ILE A 467 77.80 -86.52 -6.17
C ILE A 467 78.53 -87.34 -5.09
N GLU A 468 78.34 -86.99 -3.83
CA GLU A 468 78.92 -87.65 -2.66
C GLU A 468 77.91 -88.61 -2.04
N LEU A 469 78.29 -89.86 -1.78
CA LEU A 469 77.69 -90.69 -0.74
C LEU A 469 78.49 -90.47 0.55
N ASN A 470 77.83 -89.88 1.55
CA ASN A 470 78.35 -89.66 2.88
C ASN A 470 77.90 -90.81 3.81
N THR A 471 78.85 -91.43 4.49
CA THR A 471 78.64 -92.39 5.57
C THR A 471 79.03 -91.72 6.88
N GLY A 472 78.11 -90.94 7.44
CA GLY A 472 78.39 -90.18 8.66
C GLY A 472 78.14 -91.01 9.92
N GLY A 473 79.14 -91.10 10.81
CA GLY A 473 78.92 -91.47 12.22
C GLY A 473 78.77 -92.97 12.51
N LEU A 474 79.40 -93.83 11.73
CA LEU A 474 79.46 -95.27 11.98
C LEU A 474 80.49 -95.59 13.07
N ASN A 475 80.24 -96.66 13.84
CA ASN A 475 81.18 -97.11 14.86
C ASN A 475 82.17 -98.14 14.29
N ASP A 476 83.40 -98.10 14.81
CA ASP A 476 84.49 -99.01 14.44
C ASP A 476 84.11 -100.50 14.58
N GLY A 477 84.48 -101.30 13.60
CA GLY A 477 84.24 -102.75 13.56
C GLY A 477 82.84 -103.21 13.11
N ILE A 478 81.89 -102.31 12.81
CA ILE A 478 80.57 -102.72 12.30
C ILE A 478 80.66 -103.08 10.82
N HIS A 479 80.40 -104.33 10.46
CA HIS A 479 80.43 -104.80 9.07
C HIS A 479 79.05 -104.78 8.41
N PHE A 480 78.92 -104.10 7.26
CA PHE A 480 77.67 -103.95 6.52
C PHE A 480 77.90 -103.90 5.00
N THR A 481 76.86 -104.28 4.25
CA THR A 481 76.94 -104.51 2.80
C THR A 481 75.76 -103.86 2.09
N TRP A 482 76.03 -102.89 1.22
CA TRP A 482 75.03 -102.12 0.47
C TRP A 482 75.40 -102.03 -1.02
N LYS A 483 74.45 -101.61 -1.84
CA LYS A 483 74.69 -101.26 -3.24
C LYS A 483 74.12 -99.88 -3.55
N ILE A 484 74.86 -99.08 -4.31
CA ILE A 484 74.36 -97.82 -4.87
C ILE A 484 74.82 -97.65 -6.32
N GLY A 485 73.94 -97.19 -7.20
CA GLY A 485 74.32 -96.92 -8.58
C GLY A 485 73.17 -96.67 -9.52
N ASN A 486 73.35 -97.09 -10.78
CA ASN A 486 72.47 -96.79 -11.91
C ASN A 486 72.14 -95.29 -12.04
N TRP A 487 73.16 -94.45 -11.86
CA TRP A 487 73.03 -93.00 -11.86
C TRP A 487 72.60 -92.48 -13.25
N LEU A 488 71.51 -91.70 -13.26
CA LEU A 488 70.89 -91.12 -14.45
C LEU A 488 70.62 -89.64 -14.21
N LEU A 489 71.05 -88.77 -15.12
CA LEU A 489 70.95 -87.32 -14.97
C LEU A 489 70.23 -86.70 -16.19
N LYS A 490 69.30 -85.76 -15.97
CA LYS A 490 68.57 -85.05 -17.06
C LYS A 490 68.27 -83.58 -16.69
N PRO A 491 68.45 -82.62 -17.62
CA PRO A 491 68.01 -81.24 -17.43
C PRO A 491 66.48 -81.12 -17.53
N VAL A 492 65.90 -80.19 -16.77
CA VAL A 492 64.46 -79.91 -16.69
C VAL A 492 64.17 -78.53 -17.30
N GLN A 493 63.25 -78.46 -18.25
CA GLN A 493 63.18 -77.36 -19.23
C GLN A 493 62.25 -76.17 -18.85
N GLU A 494 61.68 -76.15 -17.64
CA GLU A 494 60.65 -75.18 -17.21
C GLU A 494 61.03 -74.44 -15.91
N HIS A 495 62.12 -73.68 -15.92
CA HIS A 495 62.45 -72.73 -14.83
C HIS A 495 62.89 -71.37 -15.38
N VAL A 496 62.47 -70.28 -14.73
CA VAL A 496 62.96 -68.92 -15.01
C VAL A 496 63.88 -68.54 -13.84
N PRO A 497 65.21 -68.51 -14.03
CA PRO A 497 66.15 -68.32 -12.93
C PRO A 497 66.08 -66.90 -12.36
N ILE A 498 66.26 -66.78 -11.04
CA ILE A 498 66.50 -65.51 -10.36
C ILE A 498 67.99 -65.18 -10.50
N VAL A 499 68.33 -64.08 -11.15
CA VAL A 499 69.71 -63.72 -11.46
C VAL A 499 70.27 -62.77 -10.39
N ALA A 500 71.32 -63.21 -9.68
CA ALA A 500 72.03 -62.36 -8.73
C ALA A 500 72.89 -61.30 -9.44
N ILE A 501 72.70 -60.02 -9.08
CA ILE A 501 73.52 -58.91 -9.57
C ILE A 501 74.88 -58.93 -8.85
N LYS A 502 75.98 -58.87 -9.61
CA LYS A 502 77.36 -58.96 -9.11
C LYS A 502 77.93 -57.59 -8.75
N ASN A 503 79.01 -57.57 -7.95
CA ASN A 503 79.77 -56.35 -7.66
C ASN A 503 80.24 -55.65 -8.95
N ASN A 504 80.26 -54.31 -8.94
CA ASN A 504 80.66 -53.44 -10.06
C ASN A 504 79.78 -53.56 -11.32
N THR A 505 78.51 -54.01 -11.20
CA THR A 505 77.58 -54.08 -12.34
C THR A 505 76.99 -52.71 -12.67
N ASP A 506 76.94 -52.34 -13.96
CA ASP A 506 76.15 -51.22 -14.43
C ASP A 506 74.72 -51.67 -14.78
N LEU A 507 73.70 -51.03 -14.21
CA LEU A 507 72.31 -51.38 -14.51
C LEU A 507 71.89 -51.08 -15.96
N ASN A 508 72.68 -50.31 -16.73
CA ASN A 508 72.46 -50.12 -18.16
C ASN A 508 72.87 -51.35 -19.01
N ASP A 509 73.72 -52.23 -18.48
CA ASP A 509 74.15 -53.44 -19.19
C ASP A 509 73.13 -54.59 -19.04
N ILE A 510 72.29 -54.54 -18.00
CA ILE A 510 71.23 -55.53 -17.74
C ILE A 510 70.02 -55.29 -18.66
N LYS A 511 70.08 -55.84 -19.88
CA LYS A 511 69.00 -55.76 -20.87
C LYS A 511 68.23 -57.06 -21.10
N ALA A 512 68.76 -58.21 -20.70
CA ALA A 512 68.09 -59.49 -20.92
C ALA A 512 66.81 -59.59 -20.05
N PRO A 513 65.67 -60.05 -20.59
CA PRO A 513 64.45 -60.25 -19.80
C PRO A 513 64.69 -61.21 -18.63
N GLY A 514 64.20 -60.85 -17.44
CA GLY A 514 64.40 -61.68 -16.25
C GLY A 514 64.09 -60.99 -14.92
N LEU A 515 64.20 -61.77 -13.85
CA LEU A 515 64.11 -61.32 -12.47
C LEU A 515 65.51 -61.22 -11.88
N TYR A 516 65.88 -60.03 -11.42
CA TYR A 516 67.20 -59.74 -10.88
C TYR A 516 67.10 -59.31 -9.42
N HIS A 517 68.02 -59.82 -8.60
CA HIS A 517 68.10 -59.50 -7.18
C HIS A 517 69.47 -58.96 -6.80
N CYS A 518 69.50 -57.93 -5.95
CA CYS A 518 70.72 -57.29 -5.47
C CYS A 518 70.76 -57.36 -3.94
N TYR A 519 71.78 -58.04 -3.40
CA TYR A 519 71.96 -58.28 -1.96
C TYR A 519 73.26 -57.64 -1.48
N GLY A 520 73.23 -56.32 -1.27
CA GLY A 520 74.34 -55.57 -0.65
C GLY A 520 75.66 -55.56 -1.44
N THR A 521 75.62 -55.78 -2.76
CA THR A 521 76.83 -55.76 -3.59
C THR A 521 77.43 -54.35 -3.69
N SER A 522 78.72 -54.26 -4.02
CA SER A 522 79.48 -53.00 -4.04
C SER A 522 79.57 -52.40 -5.45
N ASN A 523 79.65 -51.07 -5.54
CA ASN A 523 79.91 -50.29 -6.77
C ASN A 523 78.91 -50.50 -7.91
N ILE A 524 77.62 -50.72 -7.61
CA ILE A 524 76.58 -50.77 -8.66
C ILE A 524 76.36 -49.35 -9.23
N THR A 525 76.40 -49.22 -10.56
CA THR A 525 76.24 -47.92 -11.24
C THR A 525 74.89 -47.81 -11.96
N ASN A 526 74.47 -46.57 -12.24
CA ASN A 526 73.15 -46.22 -12.79
C ASN A 526 71.94 -46.65 -11.91
N VAL A 527 72.16 -46.79 -10.60
CA VAL A 527 71.12 -46.91 -9.57
C VAL A 527 70.27 -45.62 -9.52
N PRO A 528 68.92 -45.69 -9.43
CA PRO A 528 68.07 -44.51 -9.27
C PRO A 528 68.33 -43.80 -7.94
N GLY A 529 68.04 -42.49 -7.88
CA GLY A 529 67.81 -41.76 -6.62
C GLY A 529 68.99 -41.60 -5.64
N GLY A 530 70.11 -42.28 -5.85
CA GLY A 530 71.10 -42.52 -4.79
C GLY A 530 70.66 -43.61 -3.80
N GLU A 531 69.77 -44.51 -4.23
CA GLU A 531 69.35 -45.69 -3.46
C GLU A 531 70.53 -46.62 -3.16
N ASP A 532 70.39 -47.46 -2.13
CA ASP A 532 71.40 -48.44 -1.77
C ASP A 532 71.30 -49.73 -2.62
N ASN A 533 72.27 -50.63 -2.46
CA ASN A 533 72.39 -51.85 -3.25
C ASN A 533 71.52 -53.00 -2.70
N TRP A 534 70.31 -52.66 -2.25
CA TRP A 534 69.29 -53.58 -1.76
C TRP A 534 67.99 -53.37 -2.53
N PHE A 535 67.83 -54.13 -3.61
CA PHE A 535 66.71 -53.94 -4.53
C PHE A 535 66.36 -55.21 -5.31
N ASN A 536 65.10 -55.24 -5.75
CA ASN A 536 64.62 -56.15 -6.78
C ASN A 536 64.47 -55.38 -8.09
N MET A 537 64.90 -55.97 -9.21
CA MET A 537 64.71 -55.39 -10.54
C MET A 537 64.10 -56.39 -11.51
N VAL A 538 63.01 -55.98 -12.15
CA VAL A 538 62.38 -56.72 -13.25
C VAL A 538 62.81 -56.06 -14.55
N VAL A 539 63.35 -56.85 -15.47
CA VAL A 539 63.70 -56.41 -16.82
C VAL A 539 62.77 -57.11 -17.81
N ASN A 540 62.16 -56.32 -18.69
CA ASN A 540 61.34 -56.83 -19.79
C ASN A 540 61.74 -56.09 -21.08
N SER A 541 62.13 -56.84 -22.11
CA SER A 541 62.62 -56.30 -23.37
C SER A 541 62.25 -57.17 -24.56
N ASP A 542 62.28 -56.55 -25.73
CA ASP A 542 62.42 -57.22 -27.02
C ASP A 542 63.85 -56.98 -27.57
N ASN A 543 64.05 -57.19 -28.87
CA ASN A 543 65.36 -57.00 -29.54
C ASN A 543 65.77 -55.52 -29.71
N TRP A 544 64.91 -54.55 -29.40
CA TRP A 544 65.08 -53.13 -29.75
C TRP A 544 64.77 -52.16 -28.60
N ASN A 545 63.82 -52.51 -27.74
CA ASN A 545 63.34 -51.67 -26.65
C ASN A 545 63.16 -52.50 -25.37
N GLY A 546 63.07 -51.81 -24.24
CA GLY A 546 62.68 -52.46 -23.00
C GLY A 546 62.41 -51.51 -21.85
N SER A 547 62.14 -52.12 -20.71
CA SER A 547 61.81 -51.46 -19.45
C SER A 547 62.52 -52.14 -18.28
N GLN A 548 62.89 -51.32 -17.30
CA GLN A 548 63.33 -51.79 -15.99
C GLN A 548 62.39 -51.20 -14.94
N ALA A 549 61.88 -52.05 -14.06
CA ALA A 549 61.21 -51.66 -12.83
C ALA A 549 62.12 -52.02 -11.66
N PHE A 550 62.54 -51.03 -10.89
CA PHE A 550 63.48 -51.13 -9.77
C PHE A 550 62.73 -50.80 -8.49
N TYR A 551 62.74 -51.73 -7.54
CA TYR A 551 62.12 -51.56 -6.23
C TYR A 551 63.19 -51.57 -5.14
N ALA A 552 63.45 -50.40 -4.56
CA ALA A 552 64.36 -50.21 -3.44
C ALA A 552 63.70 -50.78 -2.17
N THR A 553 64.24 -51.87 -1.62
CA THR A 553 63.57 -52.56 -0.51
C THR A 553 63.70 -51.80 0.82
N ASN A 554 64.78 -51.04 1.00
CA ASN A 554 65.07 -50.34 2.26
C ASN A 554 64.33 -49.00 2.36
N SER A 555 64.25 -48.24 1.27
CA SER A 555 63.55 -46.95 1.23
C SER A 555 62.07 -47.05 0.84
N ASN A 556 61.61 -48.25 0.43
CA ASN A 556 60.26 -48.53 -0.06
C ASN A 556 59.85 -47.63 -1.25
N GLN A 557 60.78 -47.40 -2.17
CA GLN A 557 60.58 -46.57 -3.36
C GLN A 557 60.58 -47.40 -4.65
N LEU A 558 59.60 -47.15 -5.52
CA LEU A 558 59.49 -47.76 -6.84
C LEU A 558 59.95 -46.79 -7.92
N TYR A 559 60.85 -47.25 -8.78
CA TYR A 559 61.38 -46.52 -9.92
C TYR A 559 61.13 -47.29 -11.21
N ILE A 560 60.80 -46.58 -12.28
CA ILE A 560 60.64 -47.14 -13.62
C ILE A 560 61.47 -46.35 -14.62
N ARG A 561 62.07 -47.05 -15.58
CA ARG A 561 62.63 -46.46 -16.80
C ARG A 561 62.41 -47.35 -18.01
N THR A 562 62.50 -46.74 -19.18
CA THR A 562 62.51 -47.44 -20.47
C THR A 562 63.80 -47.13 -21.22
N TRP A 563 64.14 -47.96 -22.19
CA TRP A 563 65.16 -47.66 -23.19
C TRP A 563 64.67 -47.99 -24.58
N THR A 564 65.33 -47.38 -25.56
CA THR A 564 65.22 -47.72 -26.98
C THR A 564 66.62 -47.81 -27.56
N ASN A 565 66.76 -48.02 -28.87
CA ASN A 565 68.05 -47.95 -29.58
C ASN A 565 68.86 -46.65 -29.32
N SER A 566 68.23 -45.55 -28.90
CA SER A 566 68.91 -44.29 -28.55
C SER A 566 69.29 -44.15 -27.07
N GLY A 567 69.22 -45.24 -26.30
CA GLY A 567 69.70 -45.32 -24.91
C GLY A 567 68.59 -45.33 -23.85
N PHE A 568 69.02 -45.46 -22.59
CA PHE A 568 68.12 -45.42 -21.43
C PHE A 568 67.56 -44.02 -21.20
N LYS A 569 66.28 -43.95 -20.83
CA LYS A 569 65.69 -42.75 -20.23
C LYS A 569 66.07 -42.67 -18.76
N GLN A 570 66.01 -41.46 -18.21
CA GLN A 570 66.16 -41.24 -16.78
C GLN A 570 65.12 -42.04 -15.98
N TRP A 571 65.52 -42.52 -14.81
CA TRP A 571 64.62 -43.12 -13.84
C TRP A 571 63.53 -42.14 -13.42
N ARG A 572 62.30 -42.63 -13.33
CA ARG A 572 61.15 -41.91 -12.78
C ARG A 572 60.68 -42.60 -11.51
N ARG A 573 60.62 -41.88 -10.40
CA ARG A 573 60.01 -42.38 -9.17
C ARG A 573 58.49 -42.38 -9.31
N VAL A 574 57.85 -43.44 -8.84
CA VAL A 574 56.40 -43.50 -8.64
C VAL A 574 56.11 -43.00 -7.22
N ILE A 575 55.28 -41.97 -7.09
CA ILE A 575 54.91 -41.39 -5.79
C ILE A 575 53.89 -42.27 -5.06
N ASN A 576 53.97 -42.28 -3.72
CA ASN A 576 53.01 -42.97 -2.84
C ASN A 576 52.14 -41.96 -2.07
N ASP A 577 51.21 -42.45 -1.24
CA ASP A 577 50.29 -41.59 -0.48
C ASP A 577 51.01 -40.63 0.48
N VAL A 578 52.18 -40.99 1.01
CA VAL A 578 52.98 -40.12 1.89
C VAL A 578 53.58 -38.95 1.10
N ASP A 579 54.09 -39.22 -0.11
CA ASP A 579 54.55 -38.17 -1.04
C ASP A 579 53.41 -37.21 -1.42
N TYR A 580 52.22 -37.74 -1.74
CA TYR A 580 51.06 -36.94 -2.12
C TYR A 580 50.58 -36.02 -0.98
N ASN A 581 50.49 -36.56 0.25
CA ASN A 581 50.09 -35.77 1.41
C ASN A 581 51.08 -34.66 1.77
N ASN A 582 52.38 -34.86 1.53
CA ASN A 582 53.38 -33.81 1.73
C ASN A 582 53.23 -32.67 0.70
N LEU A 583 52.89 -32.97 -0.56
CA LEU A 583 52.65 -31.96 -1.61
C LEU A 583 51.45 -31.04 -1.31
N LEU A 584 50.45 -31.50 -0.54
CA LEU A 584 49.32 -30.69 -0.09
C LEU A 584 49.70 -29.58 0.90
N THR A 585 50.89 -29.64 1.51
CA THR A 585 51.34 -28.70 2.56
C THR A 585 52.39 -27.69 2.09
N SER A 586 52.93 -27.85 0.87
CA SER A 586 54.01 -27.02 0.32
C SER A 586 53.62 -26.39 -1.02
N LYS A 587 53.89 -25.09 -1.22
CA LYS A 587 53.56 -24.37 -2.46
C LYS A 587 54.36 -24.88 -3.66
N ALA A 588 53.67 -25.08 -4.79
CA ALA A 588 54.30 -25.31 -6.09
C ALA A 588 55.02 -24.05 -6.63
N ASP A 589 54.46 -22.86 -6.39
CA ASP A 589 55.12 -21.56 -6.65
C ASP A 589 54.88 -20.60 -5.49
N LYS A 590 55.98 -20.16 -4.84
CA LYS A 590 55.93 -19.24 -3.70
C LYS A 590 55.53 -17.81 -4.08
N ALA A 591 55.65 -17.40 -5.34
CA ALA A 591 55.34 -16.06 -5.79
C ALA A 591 53.85 -15.85 -6.11
N ASN A 592 53.21 -16.78 -6.83
CA ASN A 592 51.88 -16.56 -7.41
C ASN A 592 50.76 -17.45 -6.85
N THR A 593 51.04 -18.37 -5.90
CA THR A 593 50.00 -19.24 -5.32
C THR A 593 49.89 -19.12 -3.79
N TYR A 594 48.66 -19.29 -3.29
CA TYR A 594 48.33 -19.32 -1.87
C TYR A 594 47.84 -20.71 -1.49
N THR A 595 48.31 -21.20 -0.35
CA THR A 595 47.76 -22.39 0.30
C THR A 595 46.35 -22.11 0.83
N ARG A 596 45.58 -23.18 1.07
CA ARG A 596 44.23 -23.08 1.63
C ARG A 596 44.19 -22.24 2.92
N ASN A 597 45.14 -22.49 3.83
CA ASN A 597 45.21 -21.78 5.12
C ASN A 597 45.53 -20.29 4.94
N GLU A 598 46.33 -19.89 3.94
CA GLU A 598 46.57 -18.48 3.63
C GLU A 598 45.32 -17.80 3.04
N ILE A 599 44.52 -18.51 2.24
CA ILE A 599 43.25 -18.00 1.70
C ILE A 599 42.25 -17.81 2.86
N GLU A 600 42.05 -18.84 3.68
CA GLU A 600 41.15 -18.80 4.83
C GLU A 600 41.59 -17.72 5.84
N SER A 601 42.89 -17.59 6.12
CA SER A 601 43.43 -16.53 6.99
C SER A 601 43.29 -15.11 6.41
N ARG A 602 43.34 -14.93 5.08
CA ARG A 602 43.20 -13.60 4.43
C ARG A 602 41.75 -13.17 4.20
N LEU A 603 40.83 -14.14 4.12
CA LEU A 603 39.38 -13.89 4.04
C LEU A 603 38.73 -13.76 5.42
N SER A 604 39.31 -14.40 6.45
CA SER A 604 38.89 -14.23 7.84
C SER A 604 38.84 -12.75 8.23
N GLY A 605 37.67 -12.30 8.68
CA GLY A 605 37.40 -10.91 9.06
C GLY A 605 37.23 -9.90 7.92
N LYS A 606 37.33 -10.30 6.63
CA LYS A 606 37.14 -9.39 5.48
C LYS A 606 35.89 -9.64 4.64
N ALA A 607 35.18 -10.74 4.89
CA ALA A 607 33.90 -11.07 4.29
C ALA A 607 32.86 -11.36 5.38
N ASN A 608 32.59 -10.38 6.24
CA ASN A 608 31.59 -10.52 7.29
C ASN A 608 30.24 -9.99 6.76
N THR A 609 29.25 -10.87 6.62
CA THR A 609 27.90 -10.50 6.12
C THR A 609 27.22 -9.45 7.00
N SER A 610 27.68 -9.31 8.25
CA SER A 610 27.31 -8.22 9.15
C SER A 610 27.53 -6.85 8.54
N ASP A 611 28.65 -6.60 7.86
CA ASP A 611 29.03 -5.24 7.45
C ASP A 611 28.27 -4.79 6.19
N VAL A 612 27.80 -5.75 5.40
CA VAL A 612 26.93 -5.53 4.24
C VAL A 612 25.47 -5.32 4.67
N ASN A 613 25.03 -5.97 5.76
CA ASN A 613 23.66 -5.87 6.27
C ASN A 613 23.46 -4.79 7.37
N ALA A 614 24.52 -4.35 8.05
CA ALA A 614 24.46 -3.36 9.14
C ALA A 614 24.30 -1.91 8.66
N ARG A 615 24.24 -1.67 7.34
CA ARG A 615 23.91 -0.37 6.76
C ARG A 615 22.74 -0.55 5.81
N LEU A 616 21.66 0.19 6.04
CA LEU A 616 20.68 0.44 4.97
C LEU A 616 21.45 0.97 3.75
N PRO A 617 21.15 0.51 2.52
CA PRO A 617 21.90 0.94 1.35
C PRO A 617 21.90 2.47 1.25
N PHE A 618 23.09 3.08 1.13
CA PHE A 618 23.26 4.52 0.97
C PHE A 618 22.52 5.10 -0.27
N SER A 619 22.01 4.23 -1.14
CA SER A 619 21.19 4.57 -2.31
C SER A 619 20.02 3.58 -2.47
N GLY A 620 18.86 3.91 -1.88
CA GLY A 620 17.52 3.56 -2.40
C GLY A 620 17.24 2.12 -2.86
N GLY A 621 17.78 1.10 -2.17
CA GLY A 621 17.52 -0.30 -2.51
C GLY A 621 16.10 -0.74 -2.10
N ASN A 622 15.44 -1.53 -2.95
CA ASN A 622 14.15 -2.14 -2.59
C ASN A 622 14.35 -3.20 -1.50
N MET A 623 13.70 -3.05 -0.35
CA MET A 623 13.60 -4.11 0.65
C MET A 623 12.72 -5.25 0.12
N THR A 624 13.07 -6.51 0.42
CA THR A 624 12.25 -7.65 0.02
C THR A 624 10.95 -7.69 0.83
N LYS A 625 9.88 -8.22 0.22
CA LYS A 625 8.54 -8.32 0.86
C LYS A 625 8.64 -9.03 2.22
N GLY A 626 8.20 -8.35 3.28
CA GLY A 626 8.25 -8.88 4.66
C GLY A 626 9.51 -8.52 5.46
N SER A 627 10.42 -7.71 4.91
CA SER A 627 11.54 -7.14 5.68
C SER A 627 11.06 -6.14 6.73
N TRP A 628 11.69 -6.15 7.91
CA TRP A 628 11.43 -5.20 8.99
C TRP A 628 12.70 -4.41 9.33
N ILE A 629 12.54 -3.13 9.66
CA ILE A 629 13.56 -2.34 10.36
C ILE A 629 13.11 -2.28 11.82
N THR A 630 13.91 -2.81 12.75
CA THR A 630 13.54 -2.94 14.15
C THR A 630 14.48 -2.13 15.03
N TRP A 631 13.92 -1.17 15.76
CA TRP A 631 14.59 -0.46 16.83
C TRP A 631 14.07 -0.98 18.18
N SER A 632 14.87 -1.78 18.87
CA SER A 632 14.48 -2.35 20.17
C SER A 632 14.82 -1.41 21.32
N GLY A 633 13.80 -1.04 22.10
CA GLY A 633 14.01 -0.42 23.42
C GLY A 633 14.61 -1.42 24.42
N SER A 634 15.29 -0.90 25.44
CA SER A 634 15.58 -1.66 26.67
C SER A 634 14.37 -1.63 27.60
N GLY A 635 14.30 -2.58 28.53
CA GLY A 635 13.17 -2.70 29.46
C GLY A 635 12.95 -1.46 30.33
N ALA A 636 11.74 -1.37 30.88
CA ALA A 636 11.23 -0.27 31.69
C ALA A 636 12.23 0.30 32.72
N ASN A 637 12.31 1.63 32.79
CA ASN A 637 13.12 2.41 33.73
C ASN A 637 14.63 2.28 33.49
N SER A 638 15.08 2.43 32.24
CA SER A 638 16.51 2.44 31.90
C SER A 638 16.91 3.81 31.33
N GLU A 639 18.20 4.16 31.36
CA GLU A 639 18.75 5.44 30.85
C GLU A 639 18.55 5.67 29.32
N LYS A 640 17.71 4.86 28.67
CA LYS A 640 17.33 4.95 27.26
C LYS A 640 15.85 5.30 27.04
N ASP A 641 15.11 5.65 28.10
CA ASP A 641 13.77 6.23 27.95
C ASP A 641 13.88 7.52 27.10
N GLY A 642 13.11 7.60 26.01
CA GLY A 642 13.31 8.58 24.94
C GLY A 642 13.18 8.02 23.51
N HIS A 643 13.98 8.55 22.59
CA HIS A 643 13.85 8.30 21.14
C HIS A 643 14.44 6.93 20.74
N LEU A 644 13.59 5.93 20.53
CA LEU A 644 13.93 4.58 20.07
C LEU A 644 14.16 4.50 18.55
N GLY A 645 15.10 5.29 18.04
CA GLY A 645 15.45 5.31 16.62
C GLY A 645 14.33 5.79 15.69
N GLY A 646 14.64 5.94 14.41
CA GLY A 646 13.70 6.49 13.44
C GLY A 646 14.36 6.98 12.15
N ILE A 647 13.63 7.80 11.40
CA ILE A 647 14.08 8.42 10.15
C ILE A 647 14.05 9.94 10.32
N GLN A 648 15.13 10.60 9.90
CA GLN A 648 15.24 12.07 9.88
C GLN A 648 15.54 12.54 8.46
N TRP A 649 14.76 13.51 7.98
CA TRP A 649 15.09 14.33 6.82
C TRP A 649 15.50 15.72 7.31
N THR A 650 16.56 16.28 6.73
CA THR A 650 17.07 17.61 7.06
C THR A 650 17.15 18.42 5.78
N GLY A 651 16.42 19.53 5.73
CA GLY A 651 16.50 20.54 4.68
C GLY A 651 17.64 21.53 4.93
N ALA A 652 17.63 22.66 4.22
CA ALA A 652 18.65 23.69 4.39
C ALA A 652 18.53 24.47 5.72
N SER A 653 17.32 24.57 6.28
CA SER A 653 17.00 25.35 7.48
C SER A 653 16.16 24.59 8.53
N ASP A 654 15.54 23.47 8.17
CA ASP A 654 14.53 22.78 8.99
C ASP A 654 14.70 21.25 8.87
N TYR A 655 14.02 20.46 9.70
CA TYR A 655 13.99 19.00 9.69
C TYR A 655 12.59 18.43 9.92
N ILE A 656 12.41 17.17 9.54
CA ILE A 656 11.32 16.31 10.02
C ILE A 656 11.91 14.99 10.53
N LYS A 657 11.49 14.58 11.72
CA LYS A 657 11.87 13.31 12.36
C LYS A 657 10.63 12.48 12.62
N VAL A 658 10.70 11.18 12.32
CA VAL A 658 9.69 10.19 12.68
C VAL A 658 10.38 9.09 13.48
N PHE A 659 9.99 8.91 14.75
CA PHE A 659 10.67 8.02 15.68
C PHE A 659 9.71 7.37 16.68
N GLY A 660 10.09 6.21 17.22
CA GLY A 660 9.44 5.67 18.40
C GLY A 660 9.86 6.47 19.63
N TYR A 661 8.93 6.89 20.48
CA TYR A 661 9.21 7.59 21.73
C TYR A 661 8.72 6.76 22.91
N ASN A 662 9.64 6.22 23.70
CA ASN A 662 9.31 5.46 24.90
C ASN A 662 9.16 6.43 26.08
N ASN A 663 7.93 6.73 26.47
CA ASN A 663 7.62 7.69 27.54
C ASN A 663 7.25 7.03 28.88
N GLY A 664 7.31 5.70 28.96
CA GLY A 664 7.02 4.92 30.15
C GLY A 664 7.45 3.45 30.01
N ALA A 665 7.05 2.63 30.98
CA ALA A 665 7.38 1.21 31.04
C ALA A 665 6.74 0.37 29.91
N ASP A 666 5.58 0.81 29.43
CA ASP A 666 4.67 0.12 28.52
C ASP A 666 4.14 1.02 27.38
N ASN A 667 4.62 2.26 27.29
CA ASN A 667 4.11 3.29 26.38
C ASN A 667 5.15 3.68 25.32
N LEU A 668 4.99 3.11 24.12
CA LEU A 668 5.74 3.48 22.92
C LEU A 668 4.84 4.28 21.96
N ASP A 669 5.03 5.60 21.93
CA ASP A 669 4.36 6.47 20.98
C ASP A 669 5.10 6.49 19.63
N LEU A 670 4.37 6.67 18.52
CA LEU A 670 4.97 7.08 17.25
C LEU A 670 4.97 8.61 17.18
N ALA A 671 6.14 9.21 17.37
CA ALA A 671 6.31 10.65 17.36
C ALA A 671 6.69 11.17 15.97
N ILE A 672 6.08 12.29 15.57
CA ILE A 672 6.49 13.11 14.43
C ILE A 672 6.90 14.47 14.99
N GLN A 673 8.16 14.88 14.75
CA GLN A 673 8.71 16.15 15.19
C GLN A 673 9.14 16.98 13.99
N LEU A 674 8.65 18.22 13.91
CA LEU A 674 9.00 19.23 12.93
C LEU A 674 9.94 20.27 13.58
N GLY A 675 10.62 21.11 12.80
CA GLY A 675 11.47 22.19 13.31
C GLY A 675 10.70 23.45 13.75
N ASP A 676 11.44 24.53 13.93
CA ASP A 676 11.15 25.59 14.91
C ASP A 676 10.57 26.90 14.36
N ASP A 677 10.09 26.94 13.11
CA ASP A 677 9.55 28.16 12.47
C ASP A 677 8.09 28.09 11.95
N ASN A 678 7.36 26.99 12.22
CA ASN A 678 6.02 26.70 11.67
C ASN A 678 5.93 26.57 10.13
N SER A 679 7.03 26.52 9.39
CA SER A 679 7.01 26.34 7.92
C SER A 679 6.73 24.89 7.49
N ASN A 680 6.97 23.93 8.38
CA ASN A 680 6.77 22.50 8.14
C ASN A 680 5.41 21.97 8.61
N HIS A 681 4.86 20.99 7.87
CA HIS A 681 3.64 20.26 8.20
C HIS A 681 3.65 18.85 7.60
N VAL A 682 2.84 17.93 8.15
CA VAL A 682 2.60 16.60 7.55
C VAL A 682 1.55 16.76 6.45
N SER A 683 1.91 16.46 5.22
CA SER A 683 1.10 16.72 4.02
C SER A 683 0.53 15.43 3.41
N PHE A 684 -0.79 15.36 3.25
CA PHE A 684 -1.48 14.28 2.53
C PHE A 684 -1.77 14.74 1.11
N ARG A 685 -1.23 14.03 0.11
CA ARG A 685 -1.27 14.43 -1.30
C ARG A 685 -1.91 13.40 -2.22
N ARG A 686 -2.54 13.88 -3.28
CA ARG A 686 -2.98 13.08 -4.43
C ARG A 686 -1.79 12.66 -5.30
N ALA A 687 -2.00 11.68 -6.17
CA ALA A 687 -0.97 11.18 -7.10
C ALA A 687 -0.42 12.24 -8.08
N ASN A 688 -1.14 13.35 -8.31
CA ASN A 688 -0.67 14.49 -9.11
C ASN A 688 0.12 15.53 -8.30
N GLY A 689 0.29 15.34 -6.98
CA GLY A 689 1.04 16.23 -6.09
C GLY A 689 0.18 17.23 -5.30
N ASP A 690 -1.12 17.36 -5.60
CA ASP A 690 -2.02 18.28 -4.89
C ASP A 690 -2.18 17.88 -3.42
N GLU A 691 -2.07 18.85 -2.51
CA GLU A 691 -2.37 18.66 -1.08
C GLU A 691 -3.89 18.67 -0.85
N VAL A 692 -4.38 17.69 -0.09
CA VAL A 692 -5.82 17.54 0.25
C VAL A 692 -6.10 17.59 1.74
N ALA A 693 -5.07 17.40 2.57
CA ALA A 693 -5.12 17.59 4.02
C ALA A 693 -3.70 17.81 4.54
N ALA A 694 -3.59 18.48 5.69
CA ALA A 694 -2.34 18.67 6.40
C ALA A 694 -2.55 18.53 7.92
N ILE A 695 -1.48 18.21 8.65
CA ILE A 695 -1.37 18.37 10.10
C ILE A 695 -0.20 19.33 10.38
N TYR A 696 -0.52 20.49 10.96
CA TYR A 696 0.44 21.56 11.29
C TYR A 696 1.05 21.34 12.68
N LEU A 697 2.11 22.09 13.01
CA LEU A 697 2.81 22.00 14.31
C LEU A 697 1.90 22.29 15.52
N ASP A 698 0.86 23.11 15.34
CA ASP A 698 -0.17 23.40 16.35
C ASP A 698 -1.21 22.27 16.54
N GLY A 699 -1.03 21.13 15.85
CA GLY A 699 -1.94 19.98 15.87
C GLY A 699 -3.18 20.15 14.99
N ARG A 700 -3.30 21.25 14.24
CA ARG A 700 -4.47 21.52 13.38
C ARG A 700 -4.49 20.62 12.16
N TYR A 701 -5.60 19.91 11.99
CA TYR A 701 -5.90 19.13 10.78
C TYR A 701 -6.79 19.94 9.82
N THR A 702 -6.51 19.89 8.52
CA THR A 702 -7.26 20.66 7.48
C THR A 702 -8.10 19.82 6.52
N GLY A 703 -8.08 18.49 6.63
CA GLY A 703 -8.85 17.61 5.75
C GLY A 703 -10.27 17.30 6.25
N THR A 704 -10.97 16.46 5.49
CA THR A 704 -12.24 15.85 5.93
C THR A 704 -11.97 14.77 6.98
N ILE A 705 -12.84 14.68 8.00
CA ILE A 705 -12.84 13.61 9.01
C ILE A 705 -14.08 12.74 8.81
N ASP A 706 -13.90 11.42 8.71
CA ASP A 706 -15.02 10.46 8.83
C ASP A 706 -15.22 10.08 10.30
N TRP A 707 -16.17 10.77 10.95
CA TRP A 707 -16.50 10.56 12.35
C TRP A 707 -17.04 9.17 12.69
N ASN A 708 -17.46 8.36 11.71
CA ASN A 708 -17.94 7.00 12.00
C ASN A 708 -16.81 6.09 12.49
N HIS A 709 -15.58 6.34 12.05
CA HIS A 709 -14.38 5.56 12.36
C HIS A 709 -13.47 6.20 13.43
N VAL A 710 -13.92 7.29 14.07
CA VAL A 710 -13.21 7.95 15.18
C VAL A 710 -13.82 7.55 16.52
N ASN A 711 -13.06 6.78 17.32
CA ASN A 711 -13.40 6.53 18.71
C ASN A 711 -13.23 7.82 19.54
N GLY A 712 -14.13 8.04 20.50
CA GLY A 712 -14.14 9.28 21.28
C GLY A 712 -14.48 10.54 20.48
N ARG A 713 -15.09 10.39 19.29
CA ARG A 713 -15.62 11.52 18.50
C ARG A 713 -16.45 12.46 19.39
N PRO A 714 -16.36 13.79 19.19
CA PRO A 714 -17.29 14.71 19.82
C PRO A 714 -18.71 14.26 19.50
N ASP A 715 -19.52 14.02 20.53
CA ASP A 715 -20.81 13.38 20.34
C ASP A 715 -21.88 14.39 19.90
N ILE A 716 -21.70 15.00 18.73
CA ILE A 716 -22.58 16.06 18.21
C ILE A 716 -24.01 15.56 17.94
N ASN A 717 -24.25 14.24 18.03
CA ASN A 717 -25.54 13.61 17.79
C ASN A 717 -26.23 13.00 19.02
N ASN A 718 -25.49 12.55 20.04
CA ASN A 718 -26.04 12.01 21.29
C ASN A 718 -25.70 12.84 22.54
N ALA A 719 -24.72 13.76 22.50
CA ALA A 719 -24.72 14.90 23.41
C ALA A 719 -25.93 15.74 23.02
N ASN A 720 -27.04 15.49 23.70
CA ASN A 720 -28.30 16.19 23.53
C ASN A 720 -28.19 17.49 24.34
N PRO A 721 -27.67 18.59 23.76
CA PRO A 721 -27.12 19.67 24.55
C PRO A 721 -28.25 20.33 25.30
N LEU A 722 -27.97 20.68 26.54
CA LEU A 722 -28.94 21.28 27.43
C LEU A 722 -28.97 22.79 27.19
N VAL A 723 -29.87 23.23 26.32
CA VAL A 723 -30.09 24.66 26.04
C VAL A 723 -31.06 25.26 27.04
N LYS A 724 -30.81 26.50 27.46
CA LYS A 724 -31.79 27.29 28.20
C LYS A 724 -32.85 27.79 27.21
N VAL A 725 -34.11 27.50 27.51
CA VAL A 725 -35.27 27.92 26.72
C VAL A 725 -36.36 28.45 27.65
N ILE A 726 -37.19 29.32 27.12
CA ILE A 726 -38.34 29.89 27.82
C ILE A 726 -39.55 28.96 27.67
N ASN A 727 -40.09 28.46 28.79
CA ASN A 727 -41.25 27.54 28.76
C ASN A 727 -42.60 28.27 28.61
N SER A 728 -42.60 29.59 28.75
CA SER A 728 -43.76 30.46 28.51
C SER A 728 -43.29 31.88 28.18
N PHE A 729 -44.18 32.66 27.54
CA PHE A 729 -43.98 34.08 27.28
C PHE A 729 -45.24 34.83 27.74
N ASP A 730 -45.07 35.78 28.65
CA ASP A 730 -46.11 36.69 29.10
C ASP A 730 -46.33 37.76 28.03
N VAL A 731 -47.33 37.51 27.18
CA VAL A 731 -47.76 38.42 26.11
C VAL A 731 -48.20 39.77 26.67
N ALA A 732 -48.84 39.83 27.84
CA ALA A 732 -49.44 41.06 28.36
C ALA A 732 -48.38 42.06 28.87
N ASN A 733 -47.25 41.55 29.40
CA ASN A 733 -46.14 42.38 29.87
C ASN A 733 -44.91 42.35 28.95
N VAL A 734 -44.99 41.66 27.80
CA VAL A 734 -43.89 41.40 26.85
C VAL A 734 -42.64 40.85 27.56
N LYS A 735 -42.84 39.82 28.40
CA LYS A 735 -41.79 39.24 29.26
C LYS A 735 -41.66 37.74 29.09
N GLU A 736 -40.42 37.27 29.21
CA GLU A 736 -40.12 35.85 29.30
C GLU A 736 -40.62 35.23 30.61
N GLY A 737 -41.11 34.00 30.52
CA GLY A 737 -41.31 33.11 31.67
C GLY A 737 -40.00 32.53 32.19
N PRO A 738 -40.05 31.71 33.26
CA PRO A 738 -38.85 31.13 33.85
C PRO A 738 -38.06 30.28 32.85
N HIS A 739 -36.75 30.53 32.76
CA HIS A 739 -35.83 29.76 31.94
C HIS A 739 -35.73 28.33 32.47
N GLN A 740 -35.91 27.36 31.58
CA GLN A 740 -35.71 25.94 31.87
C GLN A 740 -34.70 25.35 30.90
N THR A 741 -34.08 24.25 31.31
CA THR A 741 -32.99 23.64 30.56
C THR A 741 -33.53 22.41 29.84
N TRP A 742 -33.55 22.44 28.50
CA TRP A 742 -34.16 21.41 27.66
C TRP A 742 -33.20 20.88 26.59
N PRO A 743 -33.35 19.61 26.19
CA PRO A 743 -32.71 19.02 25.01
C PRO A 743 -32.92 19.82 23.71
N VAL A 744 -31.85 20.15 22.96
CA VAL A 744 -31.94 20.83 21.64
C VAL A 744 -32.86 20.10 20.65
N LYS A 745 -32.92 18.76 20.69
CA LYS A 745 -33.63 17.95 19.68
C LYS A 745 -35.16 17.91 19.83
N GLN A 746 -35.77 18.78 20.64
CA GLN A 746 -37.24 18.83 20.75
C GLN A 746 -37.86 19.66 19.60
N PRO A 747 -38.84 19.14 18.86
CA PRO A 747 -39.39 19.79 17.66
C PRO A 747 -40.27 21.02 17.93
N TRP A 748 -40.40 21.44 19.20
CA TRP A 748 -41.20 22.57 19.67
C TRP A 748 -40.37 23.70 20.30
N LEU A 749 -39.03 23.68 20.18
CA LEU A 749 -38.22 24.82 20.61
C LEU A 749 -38.37 25.98 19.62
N VAL A 750 -38.75 27.15 20.13
CA VAL A 750 -38.94 28.39 19.36
C VAL A 750 -37.98 29.45 19.87
N ASP A 751 -37.40 30.23 18.95
CA ASP A 751 -36.50 31.34 19.29
C ASP A 751 -37.25 32.45 20.05
N GLN A 752 -36.63 32.94 21.13
CA GLN A 752 -37.09 34.08 21.92
C GLN A 752 -37.31 35.34 21.05
N MET A 753 -36.40 35.60 20.10
CA MET A 753 -36.51 36.76 19.20
C MET A 753 -37.70 36.63 18.23
N ALA A 754 -38.13 35.40 17.92
CA ALA A 754 -39.29 35.17 17.06
C ALA A 754 -40.63 35.41 17.79
N LEU A 755 -40.69 35.30 19.12
CA LEU A 755 -41.94 35.44 19.88
C LEU A 755 -42.31 36.89 20.23
N HIS A 756 -41.32 37.79 20.35
CA HIS A 756 -41.53 39.19 20.72
C HIS A 756 -42.48 39.95 19.75
N PRO A 757 -42.30 39.88 18.41
CA PRO A 757 -43.15 40.63 17.47
C PRO A 757 -44.61 40.15 17.47
N PHE A 758 -44.85 38.87 17.75
CA PHE A 758 -46.22 38.35 17.88
C PHE A 758 -46.92 38.88 19.13
N ALA A 759 -46.21 39.04 20.25
CA ALA A 759 -46.78 39.62 21.46
C ALA A 759 -47.17 41.10 21.27
N ASP A 760 -46.31 41.89 20.63
CA ASP A 760 -46.60 43.28 20.30
C ASP A 760 -47.81 43.41 19.36
N ALA A 761 -47.88 42.58 18.31
CA ALA A 761 -49.01 42.56 17.38
C ALA A 761 -50.33 42.20 18.09
N ILE A 762 -50.32 41.22 19.00
CA ILE A 762 -51.50 40.82 19.79
C ILE A 762 -51.94 41.96 20.73
N ASN A 763 -51.00 42.66 21.37
CA ASN A 763 -51.32 43.79 22.25
C ASN A 763 -51.89 44.99 21.48
N ALA A 764 -51.32 45.32 20.32
CA ALA A 764 -51.83 46.38 19.45
C ALA A 764 -53.26 46.07 18.95
N LEU A 765 -53.53 44.83 18.52
CA LEU A 765 -54.87 44.39 18.14
C LEU A 765 -55.86 44.48 19.31
N ASN A 766 -55.47 44.07 20.52
CA ASN A 766 -56.31 44.16 21.71
C ASN A 766 -56.63 45.61 22.11
N LEU A 767 -55.70 46.55 21.93
CA LEU A 767 -55.93 47.97 22.18
C LEU A 767 -56.94 48.54 21.16
N ASN A 768 -56.71 48.31 19.87
CA ASN A 768 -57.59 48.77 18.79
C ASN A 768 -59.02 48.23 18.94
N LEU A 769 -59.17 46.95 19.31
CA LEU A 769 -60.48 46.32 19.55
C LEU A 769 -61.22 46.93 20.74
N ARG A 770 -60.50 47.37 21.79
CA ARG A 770 -61.10 48.09 22.93
C ARG A 770 -61.57 49.48 22.52
N THR A 771 -60.78 50.24 21.76
CA THR A 771 -61.15 51.56 21.25
C THR A 771 -62.40 51.49 20.38
N LEU A 772 -62.43 50.60 19.38
CA LEU A 772 -63.58 50.35 18.51
C LEU A 772 -64.85 49.98 19.31
N ARG A 773 -64.73 49.18 20.37
CA ARG A 773 -65.88 48.83 21.23
C ARG A 773 -66.40 50.05 22.01
N ILE A 774 -65.53 50.94 22.48
CA ILE A 774 -65.91 52.16 23.19
C ILE A 774 -66.60 53.14 22.23
N GLU A 775 -66.04 53.36 21.05
CA GLU A 775 -66.62 54.23 20.02
C GLU A 775 -67.99 53.73 19.56
N LEU A 776 -68.12 52.42 19.31
CA LEU A 776 -69.41 51.80 18.96
C LEU A 776 -70.45 51.93 20.09
N MET A 777 -70.04 51.81 21.37
CA MET A 777 -70.95 52.04 22.50
C MET A 777 -71.37 53.51 22.61
N ASN A 778 -70.44 54.45 22.41
CA ASN A 778 -70.74 55.87 22.40
C ASN A 778 -71.67 56.26 21.25
N LEU A 779 -71.50 55.68 20.05
CA LEU A 779 -72.41 55.86 18.93
C LEU A 779 -73.81 55.32 19.27
N LYS A 780 -73.92 54.08 19.78
CA LYS A 780 -75.21 53.51 20.19
C LYS A 780 -75.95 54.40 21.19
N ARG A 781 -75.27 54.92 22.21
CA ARG A 781 -75.86 55.83 23.21
C ARG A 781 -76.41 57.15 22.64
N ARG A 782 -76.03 57.53 21.41
CA ARG A 782 -76.53 58.72 20.70
C ARG A 782 -77.73 58.45 19.80
N VAL A 783 -77.93 57.22 19.33
CA VAL A 783 -78.89 56.90 18.25
C VAL A 783 -79.89 55.79 18.58
N ASP A 784 -79.59 54.92 19.55
CA ASP A 784 -80.44 53.79 19.94
C ASP A 784 -81.10 54.06 21.30
N TYR A 785 -82.42 54.24 21.28
CA TYR A 785 -83.26 54.45 22.45
C TYR A 785 -83.25 53.27 23.45
N ASN A 786 -82.84 52.07 23.02
CA ASN A 786 -82.68 50.89 23.88
C ASN A 786 -81.30 50.81 24.56
N SER A 787 -80.36 51.68 24.17
CA SER A 787 -79.00 51.74 24.71
C SER A 787 -78.71 53.12 25.37
N PRO A 788 -79.56 53.65 26.27
CA PRO A 788 -79.47 55.04 26.72
C PRO A 788 -78.16 55.38 27.47
N GLN A 789 -77.78 56.64 27.40
CA GLN A 789 -76.68 57.26 28.15
C GLN A 789 -76.92 57.25 29.67
N GLY A 790 -78.18 57.21 30.09
CA GLY A 790 -78.59 56.97 31.47
C GLY A 790 -80.09 56.71 31.60
N GLU A 791 -80.48 55.85 32.55
CA GLU A 791 -81.87 55.56 32.87
C GLU A 791 -82.24 56.06 34.27
N PHE A 792 -83.42 56.66 34.40
CA PHE A 792 -83.99 57.10 35.65
C PHE A 792 -85.42 56.58 35.78
N ASN A 793 -85.75 56.00 36.93
CA ASN A 793 -87.03 55.32 37.16
C ASN A 793 -87.61 55.73 38.52
N ASN A 794 -88.89 56.11 38.56
CA ASN A 794 -89.66 56.43 39.78
C ASN A 794 -88.98 57.45 40.72
N THR A 795 -88.23 58.41 40.18
CA THR A 795 -87.42 59.37 40.95
C THR A 795 -87.63 60.81 40.48
N THR A 796 -87.10 61.78 41.22
CA THR A 796 -87.01 63.17 40.77
C THR A 796 -85.75 63.37 39.95
N VAL A 797 -85.89 63.88 38.72
CA VAL A 797 -84.77 64.15 37.81
C VAL A 797 -84.68 65.64 37.50
N ASN A 798 -83.55 66.23 37.88
CA ASN A 798 -83.16 67.53 37.36
C ASN A 798 -82.51 67.35 35.98
N ILE A 799 -83.31 67.50 34.93
CA ILE A 799 -82.80 67.35 33.56
C ILE A 799 -81.78 68.44 33.15
N ASN A 800 -81.57 69.51 33.93
CA ASN A 800 -80.50 70.49 33.69
C ASN A 800 -79.10 69.90 33.97
N ASP A 801 -79.00 68.85 34.78
CA ASP A 801 -77.74 68.21 35.17
C ASP A 801 -77.30 67.14 34.15
N LEU A 802 -78.21 66.76 33.24
CA LEU A 802 -77.94 65.80 32.17
C LEU A 802 -77.18 66.48 31.03
N ARG A 803 -75.84 66.43 31.13
CA ARG A 803 -74.89 67.17 30.26
C ARG A 803 -73.85 66.28 29.54
N SER A 804 -74.11 65.00 29.33
CA SER A 804 -73.32 64.16 28.40
C SER A 804 -74.14 63.83 27.15
N THR A 805 -73.52 63.92 25.97
CA THR A 805 -74.18 63.65 24.68
C THR A 805 -74.71 62.23 24.58
N GLY A 806 -76.02 62.09 24.35
CA GLY A 806 -76.71 60.82 24.26
C GLY A 806 -78.20 60.91 24.62
N ILE A 807 -78.90 59.78 24.54
CA ILE A 807 -80.33 59.67 24.87
C ILE A 807 -80.47 59.21 26.32
N TYR A 808 -81.20 59.94 27.15
CA TYR A 808 -81.58 59.52 28.50
C TYR A 808 -83.03 59.06 28.51
N ARG A 809 -83.32 58.02 29.29
CA ARG A 809 -84.66 57.44 29.41
C ARG A 809 -85.20 57.67 30.82
N LEU A 810 -86.35 58.32 30.92
CA LEU A 810 -86.99 58.68 32.18
C LEU A 810 -88.37 58.00 32.24
N ALA A 811 -88.57 57.14 33.24
CA ALA A 811 -89.83 56.44 33.47
C ALA A 811 -90.45 56.86 34.80
N ASN A 812 -91.71 57.28 34.80
CA ASN A 812 -92.46 57.68 36.00
C ASN A 812 -91.71 58.71 36.88
N CYS A 813 -90.93 59.60 36.26
CA CYS A 813 -90.08 60.56 36.96
C CYS A 813 -90.77 61.92 37.15
N TYR A 814 -90.46 62.58 38.27
CA TYR A 814 -90.76 64.01 38.44
C TYR A 814 -89.70 64.83 37.72
N ILE A 815 -90.09 65.67 36.75
CA ILE A 815 -89.13 66.48 35.98
C ILE A 815 -89.18 67.92 36.48
N GLN A 816 -88.14 68.33 37.20
CA GLN A 816 -88.10 69.65 37.86
C GLN A 816 -88.05 70.82 36.87
N ASN A 817 -87.32 70.66 35.76
CA ASN A 817 -86.99 71.72 34.80
C ASN A 817 -87.53 71.42 33.39
N GLY A 818 -88.65 70.69 33.31
CA GLY A 818 -89.30 70.27 32.06
C GLY A 818 -90.14 71.37 31.38
N PRO A 819 -90.71 71.09 30.19
CA PRO A 819 -91.56 72.04 29.46
C PRO A 819 -92.93 72.27 30.13
N TYR A 820 -93.34 71.36 31.00
CA TYR A 820 -94.62 71.31 31.70
C TYR A 820 -94.42 70.69 33.09
N LYS A 821 -95.38 70.89 34.00
CA LYS A 821 -95.39 70.21 35.31
C LYS A 821 -95.88 68.78 35.14
N THR A 822 -95.21 67.83 35.79
CA THR A 822 -95.40 66.40 35.57
C THR A 822 -95.96 65.71 36.83
N ASN A 823 -96.82 64.71 36.66
CA ASN A 823 -97.50 64.01 37.76
C ASN A 823 -96.97 62.57 37.97
N ASN A 824 -95.72 62.31 37.59
CA ASN A 824 -95.00 61.03 37.76
C ASN A 824 -95.54 59.81 36.99
N THR A 825 -96.34 60.01 35.93
CA THR A 825 -96.94 58.93 35.12
C THR A 825 -96.72 59.13 33.63
N HIS A 826 -95.48 58.90 33.17
CA HIS A 826 -95.09 59.06 31.77
C HIS A 826 -93.77 58.33 31.43
N TRP A 827 -93.53 58.13 30.13
CA TRP A 827 -92.26 57.70 29.57
C TRP A 827 -91.70 58.82 28.68
N ILE A 828 -90.50 59.27 28.99
CA ILE A 828 -89.85 60.38 28.31
C ILE A 828 -88.45 59.97 27.86
N TYR A 829 -88.11 60.36 26.64
CA TYR A 829 -86.73 60.31 26.14
C TYR A 829 -86.19 61.73 26.02
N LEU A 830 -85.04 61.98 26.63
CA LEU A 830 -84.32 63.25 26.53
C LEU A 830 -83.04 63.01 25.73
N GLN A 831 -83.01 63.44 24.48
CA GLN A 831 -81.79 63.51 23.71
C GLN A 831 -81.02 64.77 24.12
N VAL A 832 -79.78 64.60 24.56
CA VAL A 832 -78.85 65.68 24.89
C VAL A 832 -77.74 65.70 23.86
N THR A 833 -77.45 66.87 23.32
CA THR A 833 -76.32 67.10 22.41
C THR A 833 -75.45 68.21 22.98
N VAL A 834 -74.27 67.85 23.45
CA VAL A 834 -73.19 68.77 23.79
C VAL A 834 -72.41 69.06 22.51
N PHE A 835 -72.31 70.33 22.13
CA PHE A 835 -71.50 70.77 20.99
C PHE A 835 -70.12 71.25 21.43
N ASP A 836 -70.07 71.94 22.57
CA ASP A 836 -68.87 72.48 23.21
C ASP A 836 -69.06 72.53 24.74
N GLU A 837 -68.08 73.05 25.49
CA GLU A 837 -68.11 73.12 26.95
C GLU A 837 -69.28 73.96 27.54
N ASN A 838 -69.86 74.87 26.76
CA ASN A 838 -70.90 75.81 27.19
C ASN A 838 -72.26 75.53 26.54
N THR A 839 -72.27 75.01 25.31
CA THR A 839 -73.47 74.80 24.48
C THR A 839 -74.03 73.39 24.60
N VAL A 840 -75.17 73.26 25.27
CA VAL A 840 -75.91 72.00 25.38
C VAL A 840 -77.34 72.17 24.86
N TYR A 841 -77.69 71.38 23.85
CA TYR A 841 -79.05 71.25 23.35
C TYR A 841 -79.76 70.08 24.00
N GLN A 842 -81.05 70.24 24.26
CA GLN A 842 -81.92 69.21 24.80
C GLN A 842 -83.20 69.13 23.98
N MET A 843 -83.49 67.93 23.48
CA MET A 843 -84.73 67.56 22.82
C MET A 843 -85.45 66.52 23.67
N LEU A 844 -86.66 66.83 24.10
CA LEU A 844 -87.51 65.99 24.94
C LEU A 844 -88.66 65.45 24.11
N TYR A 845 -88.80 64.13 24.11
CA TYR A 845 -89.85 63.37 23.42
C TYR A 845 -90.78 62.74 24.46
N GLU A 846 -92.08 63.02 24.36
CA GLU A 846 -93.14 62.46 25.20
C GLU A 846 -94.37 62.12 24.35
N GLY A 847 -94.56 60.83 24.07
CA GLY A 847 -95.54 60.39 23.07
C GLY A 847 -95.29 61.09 21.73
N ASP A 848 -96.33 61.66 21.14
CA ASP A 848 -96.26 62.40 19.88
C ASP A 848 -95.75 63.86 20.05
N ASN A 849 -95.44 64.30 21.27
CA ASN A 849 -94.98 65.67 21.53
C ASN A 849 -93.46 65.75 21.58
N MET A 850 -92.91 66.76 20.90
CA MET A 850 -91.48 67.08 20.92
C MET A 850 -91.27 68.50 21.44
N TYR A 851 -90.29 68.66 22.34
CA TYR A 851 -89.90 69.95 22.89
C TYR A 851 -88.39 70.13 22.77
N GLY A 852 -87.92 71.34 22.51
CA GLY A 852 -86.50 71.66 22.47
C GLY A 852 -86.14 72.90 23.24
N ARG A 853 -84.89 72.93 23.74
CA ARG A 853 -84.24 74.12 24.28
C ARG A 853 -82.73 74.02 24.13
N LYS A 854 -82.05 75.14 24.35
CA LYS A 854 -80.60 75.21 24.47
C LYS A 854 -80.17 75.85 25.79
N SER A 855 -79.01 75.46 26.27
CA SER A 855 -78.23 76.12 27.31
C SER A 855 -77.05 76.82 26.66
N SER A 856 -76.75 78.05 27.09
CA SER A 856 -75.63 78.85 26.57
C SER A 856 -74.43 78.95 27.52
N ILE A 857 -74.58 78.52 28.77
CA ILE A 857 -73.54 78.34 29.80
C ILE A 857 -74.07 77.33 30.85
N PRO A 858 -73.21 76.65 31.65
CA PRO A 858 -73.60 75.54 32.53
C PRO A 858 -74.83 75.71 33.43
N THR A 859 -75.17 76.93 33.84
CA THR A 859 -76.30 77.24 34.74
C THR A 859 -77.48 77.94 34.06
N ASN A 860 -77.34 78.42 32.81
CA ASN A 860 -78.37 79.20 32.13
C ASN A 860 -79.06 78.37 31.04
N TRP A 861 -80.38 78.19 31.19
CA TRP A 861 -81.20 77.41 30.26
C TRP A 861 -82.24 78.31 29.59
N GLY A 862 -82.32 78.22 28.27
CA GLY A 862 -83.38 78.84 27.49
C GLY A 862 -84.75 78.25 27.82
N LYS A 863 -85.80 78.97 27.43
CA LYS A 863 -87.18 78.48 27.52
C LYS A 863 -87.35 77.23 26.66
N TRP A 864 -88.27 76.35 27.07
CA TRP A 864 -88.71 75.26 26.23
C TRP A 864 -89.61 75.76 25.11
N HIS A 865 -89.38 75.25 23.91
CA HIS A 865 -90.21 75.47 22.73
C HIS A 865 -90.84 74.15 22.33
N LYS A 866 -92.17 74.12 22.15
CA LYS A 866 -92.89 72.95 21.64
C LYS A 866 -92.84 72.95 20.12
N TYR A 867 -92.43 71.82 19.54
CA TYR A 867 -92.60 71.55 18.12
C TYR A 867 -93.93 70.82 17.95
N LEU A 868 -94.84 71.41 17.17
CA LEU A 868 -96.13 70.81 16.87
C LEU A 868 -95.99 69.95 15.61
N ASN A 869 -96.31 68.66 15.71
CA ASN A 869 -96.59 67.85 14.54
C ASN A 869 -97.91 68.37 13.94
N GLN A 870 -97.90 68.76 12.67
CA GLN A 870 -99.15 68.89 11.92
C GLN A 870 -99.67 67.48 11.61
N GLU A 871 -100.97 67.26 11.80
CA GLU A 871 -101.66 66.12 11.20
C GLU A 871 -101.58 66.25 9.67
N VAL A 872 -101.31 65.13 8.98
CA VAL A 872 -101.26 65.00 7.51
C VAL A 872 -102.37 64.06 7.08
#